data_AF-A0A973TT68-F1
#
_entry.id   AF-A0A973TT68-F1
#
_cell.length_a   1.000
_cell.length_b   1.000
_cell.length_c   1.000
_cell.angle_alpha   90.00
_cell.angle_beta   90.00
_cell.angle_gamma   90.00
#
_symmetry.space_group_name_H-M   'P 1'
#
loop_
_entity.id
_entity.type
_entity.pdbx_description
1 polymer ?
#
loop_
_entity_poly.entity_id
_entity_poly.type
_entity_poly.pdbx_seq_one_letter_code
_entity_poly.pdbx_strand_id
1 'polypeptide(L)'
;MSRTWSRAALCAFSLLLLAPVAGTAQAEPTLPPGSVQATQAAPPPVEPASIDDGKRDELLGRGWQESGDLLWTTSGDAEGFHLLTAEARTGYTWRTAASLRQPGLPADQWVGNACVTGSGKRAVVVYAPRTFTNDEKLSNRGGYTAVVDLASGAVTELPIRTTLAYFNPGCGADDVAALTQGADTDLGKTGVFTLDTATGALSARTELRSQLTSAVPTPKGLVVAAAGTLALVGEGGKLERLNPTRGVAYNLTPDADGGVVYAQGADKDGVEVRRFPGSGKESALLATGRSGEVGIARGTQGRVFLTGKPAKVEKLPKSVVKLDVDVRAEVSTAGEAAVTGLRASGKADLATQPVHIAAKSTKTGRDLGFTVNPADNPVRRAGSKPEGVTIQQSPANGDATTAEVGIAADDPDSLCSVPRNDPAIQVMQPKPKQVEWAANMAIEGGLTIQRPQNWHSNGLPSYSPQGLFPPRIMTGKVPAQVMLGILGQESNLWQASRYIMPGDYGNPLIGNYYGLASYDDDPDNDWIIRPEHSDCGYGVSQMTDGMRRGGSLSPIQQKAIATDYAAAIAAGMQLLQAKWIELQAAGVLMNDNDPSKIENWFAAAWSYNSGYYAPNREGANGAYGLGWTNNPANPRYPEGRAMFGKDPRDFAKPQQWPYPERVLGFAANPPSGYEAPDVEVPFFRAAWWMSEELRDLAKPDWRTFCDPVKNLCSPTVDYVPDHPDVVGEPAGPCGHKSVDGYYDLKCWWHHPVTWKANCADDCGNEFIRYDYPAYENNEPADGTSYPPTCGTAGLPTSAMVVDDIPRMTAPVRDVNCKRANFADGTFELTFGHNAAGQDSGKIGLQQSGGGYGSHFYFTDIGMASDDESRQLEVKARWTLDQVLATPAEVWVNRPKALENSNLAMDYVVDTANGPQTVTAQYPGLGDKWINLGTFPFNGRPSVSVSSLHEASFATTPKIAFDAVAFVPAQASNGKVAKITSHANLCLAPQNNGVDSGVAAVQRACTGDFAEKWAVNWLGTHIGPNGQQRHLYTFRNENSGKCLEVPNNRTDVGAPVQQANCVSSAFNQQWSSGSPILDINGKNDFANRNSGLYMGIAGCNTTPGTPVQQITYGQICNNDANATTWRFVFVS
;
A
#
# COMPACT_ATOMS: atom_id res chain seq x y z
N MET A 1 -83.08 25.08 15.15
CA MET A 1 -83.14 23.62 15.40
C MET A 1 -81.98 22.96 14.67
N SER A 2 -81.32 22.05 15.37
CA SER A 2 -80.08 21.32 15.03
C SER A 2 -80.02 20.65 13.66
N ARG A 3 -78.83 20.63 13.05
CA ARG A 3 -78.17 19.37 12.66
C ARG A 3 -76.67 19.61 12.35
N THR A 4 -75.87 19.16 13.30
CA THR A 4 -74.42 18.92 13.27
C THR A 4 -74.06 17.80 12.31
N TRP A 5 -73.02 17.94 11.47
CA TRP A 5 -72.11 16.83 11.11
C TRP A 5 -70.68 17.37 11.02
N SER A 6 -69.77 16.76 11.79
CA SER A 6 -68.35 17.07 11.84
C SER A 6 -67.55 15.93 11.21
N ARG A 7 -66.49 16.30 10.46
CA ARG A 7 -65.08 15.89 10.62
C ARG A 7 -64.34 15.62 9.30
N ALA A 8 -63.12 16.14 9.29
CA ALA A 8 -61.94 15.79 8.49
C ALA A 8 -61.88 16.25 7.02
N ALA A 9 -61.28 17.42 6.80
CA ALA A 9 -60.60 17.79 5.56
C ALA A 9 -59.50 18.82 5.84
N LEU A 10 -58.23 18.40 5.82
CA LEU A 10 -57.07 19.26 5.57
C LEU A 10 -55.82 18.37 5.40
N CYS A 11 -55.53 18.03 4.15
CA CYS A 11 -54.20 17.73 3.59
C CYS A 11 -54.38 17.23 2.15
N ALA A 12 -54.37 18.15 1.18
CA ALA A 12 -54.05 17.84 -0.22
C ALA A 12 -53.72 19.15 -0.95
N PHE A 13 -52.75 19.06 -1.87
CA PHE A 13 -52.26 20.09 -2.80
C PHE A 13 -51.18 21.05 -2.29
N SER A 14 -49.93 20.59 -2.36
CA SER A 14 -48.90 21.19 -3.24
C SER A 14 -47.69 20.23 -3.35
N LEU A 15 -47.88 19.13 -4.08
CA LEU A 15 -46.79 18.25 -4.53
C LEU A 15 -46.49 18.62 -5.99
N LEU A 16 -45.56 19.56 -6.17
CA LEU A 16 -44.85 19.72 -7.44
C LEU A 16 -43.95 18.50 -7.60
N LEU A 17 -44.36 17.58 -8.48
CA LEU A 17 -43.55 16.47 -8.96
C LEU A 17 -42.31 17.02 -9.68
N LEU A 18 -41.20 17.12 -8.96
CA LEU A 18 -39.87 17.01 -9.55
C LEU A 18 -39.69 15.55 -9.96
N ALA A 19 -40.16 15.19 -11.15
CA ALA A 19 -39.72 13.97 -11.79
C ALA A 19 -38.19 14.08 -11.98
N PRO A 20 -37.40 13.06 -11.62
CA PRO A 20 -36.02 13.02 -12.05
C PRO A 20 -36.05 13.02 -13.58
N VAL A 21 -35.38 13.99 -14.19
CA VAL A 21 -35.03 13.89 -15.61
C VAL A 21 -34.13 12.67 -15.69
N ALA A 22 -34.71 11.51 -15.99
CA ALA A 22 -33.97 10.35 -16.41
C ALA A 22 -33.28 10.77 -17.71
N GLY A 23 -32.01 11.14 -17.61
CA GLY A 23 -31.18 11.36 -18.78
C GLY A 23 -31.34 10.13 -19.67
N THR A 24 -31.73 10.35 -20.92
CA THR A 24 -31.74 9.30 -21.93
C THR A 24 -30.32 8.73 -21.98
N ALA A 25 -30.14 7.51 -21.47
CA ALA A 25 -28.90 6.78 -21.68
C ALA A 25 -28.73 6.65 -23.20
N GLN A 26 -27.81 7.42 -23.78
CA GLN A 26 -27.44 7.26 -25.19
C GLN A 26 -26.90 5.85 -25.37
N ALA A 27 -27.31 5.19 -26.46
CA ALA A 27 -26.79 3.88 -26.81
C ALA A 27 -25.26 3.97 -26.93
N GLU A 28 -24.54 3.05 -26.29
CA GLU A 28 -23.09 2.99 -26.44
C GLU A 28 -22.73 2.82 -27.93
N PRO A 29 -21.70 3.52 -28.43
CA PRO A 29 -21.21 3.35 -29.79
C PRO A 29 -20.97 1.87 -30.09
N THR A 30 -21.59 1.35 -31.15
CA THR A 30 -21.42 -0.05 -31.52
C THR A 30 -20.15 -0.24 -32.33
N LEU A 31 -19.41 -1.30 -32.03
CA LEU A 31 -18.26 -1.73 -32.84
C LEU A 31 -18.67 -1.96 -34.31
N PRO A 32 -17.78 -1.68 -35.27
CA PRO A 32 -17.98 -2.05 -36.67
C PRO A 32 -18.26 -3.56 -36.82
N PRO A 33 -19.17 -3.98 -37.72
CA PRO A 33 -19.46 -5.40 -37.93
C PRO A 33 -18.20 -6.20 -38.27
N GLY A 34 -18.01 -7.34 -37.59
CA GLY A 34 -16.86 -8.23 -37.81
C GLY A 34 -15.56 -7.78 -37.13
N SER A 35 -15.54 -6.64 -36.44
CA SER A 35 -14.39 -6.23 -35.63
C SER A 35 -14.37 -6.92 -34.26
N VAL A 36 -13.19 -6.94 -33.65
CA VAL A 36 -12.92 -7.45 -32.30
C VAL A 36 -12.35 -6.35 -31.42
N GLN A 37 -12.70 -6.39 -30.14
CA GLN A 37 -12.20 -5.51 -29.09
C GLN A 37 -11.97 -6.36 -27.84
N ALA A 38 -11.01 -5.99 -26.98
CA ALA A 38 -10.90 -6.65 -25.68
C ALA A 38 -12.19 -6.44 -24.87
N THR A 39 -12.76 -7.55 -24.41
CA THR A 39 -13.90 -7.53 -23.49
C THR A 39 -13.39 -7.64 -22.06
N GLN A 40 -14.13 -7.03 -21.14
CA GLN A 40 -13.82 -7.18 -19.72
C GLN A 40 -14.06 -8.63 -19.31
N ALA A 41 -13.04 -9.29 -18.79
CA ALA A 41 -13.19 -10.62 -18.21
C ALA A 41 -14.02 -10.50 -16.93
N ALA A 42 -15.05 -11.35 -16.79
CA ALA A 42 -15.90 -11.38 -15.60
C ALA A 42 -15.05 -11.47 -14.31
N PRO A 43 -15.50 -10.85 -13.20
CA PRO A 43 -14.84 -11.00 -11.91
C PRO A 43 -14.67 -12.49 -11.56
N PRO A 44 -13.52 -12.91 -11.02
CA PRO A 44 -13.34 -14.29 -10.61
C PRO A 44 -14.31 -14.66 -9.47
N PRO A 45 -14.69 -15.94 -9.33
CA PRO A 45 -15.52 -16.39 -8.22
C PRO A 45 -14.80 -16.21 -6.87
N VAL A 46 -15.56 -16.00 -5.80
CA VAL A 46 -15.03 -16.02 -4.44
C VAL A 46 -15.15 -17.45 -3.89
N GLU A 47 -14.02 -18.08 -3.63
CA GLU A 47 -13.91 -19.49 -3.20
C GLU A 47 -13.09 -19.62 -1.92
N PRO A 48 -13.31 -20.65 -1.08
CA PRO A 48 -12.52 -20.86 0.13
C PRO A 48 -11.01 -20.95 -0.16
N ALA A 49 -10.17 -20.52 0.78
CA ALA A 49 -8.71 -20.62 0.67
C ALA A 49 -8.15 -22.06 0.77
N SER A 50 -9.02 -23.08 0.79
CA SER A 50 -8.66 -24.51 0.87
C SER A 50 -9.73 -25.38 0.23
N ILE A 51 -9.36 -26.57 -0.24
CA ILE A 51 -10.34 -27.54 -0.75
C ILE A 51 -11.16 -28.12 0.42
N ASP A 52 -12.48 -28.11 0.24
CA ASP A 52 -13.45 -28.76 1.13
C ASP A 52 -13.05 -30.21 1.42
N ASP A 53 -13.04 -30.60 2.71
CA ASP A 53 -12.63 -31.94 3.17
C ASP A 53 -13.27 -33.09 2.36
N GLY A 54 -14.58 -32.97 2.07
CA GLY A 54 -15.35 -33.99 1.35
C GLY A 54 -15.03 -34.12 -0.14
N LYS A 55 -14.30 -33.17 -0.74
CA LYS A 55 -13.95 -33.17 -2.19
C LYS A 55 -12.50 -33.54 -2.45
N ARG A 56 -11.65 -33.68 -1.42
CA ARG A 56 -10.20 -33.84 -1.59
C ARG A 56 -9.81 -35.11 -2.35
N ASP A 57 -10.43 -36.25 -2.06
CA ASP A 57 -10.13 -37.50 -2.78
C ASP A 57 -10.52 -37.43 -4.26
N GLU A 58 -11.60 -36.70 -4.59
CA GLU A 58 -12.06 -36.49 -5.97
C GLU A 58 -11.13 -35.55 -6.74
N LEU A 59 -10.75 -34.42 -6.12
CA LEU A 59 -10.01 -33.35 -6.76
C LEU A 59 -8.49 -33.61 -6.78
N LEU A 60 -7.94 -34.16 -5.70
CA LEU A 60 -6.50 -34.42 -5.53
C LEU A 60 -6.10 -35.86 -5.87
N GLY A 61 -7.07 -36.77 -5.86
CA GLY A 61 -6.83 -38.21 -5.93
C GLY A 61 -6.54 -38.80 -4.55
N ARG A 62 -6.74 -40.11 -4.41
CA ARG A 62 -6.48 -40.83 -3.15
C ARG A 62 -5.00 -40.76 -2.76
N GLY A 63 -4.73 -40.66 -1.46
CA GLY A 63 -3.37 -40.59 -0.91
C GLY A 63 -2.76 -39.19 -0.88
N TRP A 64 -3.55 -38.14 -1.11
CA TRP A 64 -3.10 -36.74 -1.07
C TRP A 64 -2.50 -36.34 0.29
N GLN A 65 -2.91 -37.00 1.38
CA GLN A 65 -2.43 -36.75 2.75
C GLN A 65 -0.94 -37.04 2.92
N GLU A 66 -0.39 -37.94 2.10
CA GLU A 66 1.03 -38.33 2.14
C GLU A 66 1.88 -37.50 1.15
N SER A 67 1.25 -36.64 0.34
CA SER A 67 1.95 -35.84 -0.65
C SER A 67 2.78 -34.74 0.00
N GLY A 68 4.05 -34.67 -0.38
CA GLY A 68 4.95 -33.56 -0.07
C GLY A 68 4.87 -32.41 -1.08
N ASP A 69 3.86 -32.41 -1.96
CA ASP A 69 3.72 -31.37 -2.98
C ASP A 69 3.27 -30.04 -2.38
N LEU A 70 3.85 -28.95 -2.91
CA LEU A 70 3.64 -27.57 -2.53
C LEU A 70 3.33 -26.76 -3.78
N LEU A 71 2.12 -26.21 -3.84
CA LEU A 71 1.77 -25.13 -4.76
C LEU A 71 2.37 -23.83 -4.24
N TRP A 72 2.80 -22.98 -5.17
CA TRP A 72 3.32 -21.66 -4.87
C TRP A 72 2.95 -20.70 -6.00
N THR A 73 2.83 -19.43 -5.67
CA THR A 73 2.67 -18.33 -6.63
C THR A 73 3.05 -17.00 -5.98
N THR A 74 3.10 -15.94 -6.77
CA THR A 74 3.34 -14.59 -6.27
C THR A 74 2.24 -13.64 -6.71
N SER A 75 1.76 -12.80 -5.80
CA SER A 75 0.92 -11.64 -6.11
C SER A 75 1.62 -10.35 -5.72
N GLY A 76 1.17 -9.23 -6.26
CA GLY A 76 1.76 -7.92 -5.96
C GLY A 76 0.70 -6.83 -6.00
N ASP A 77 0.69 -5.99 -4.99
CA ASP A 77 -0.20 -4.84 -4.82
C ASP A 77 0.56 -3.64 -4.25
N ALA A 78 -0.14 -2.60 -3.79
CA ALA A 78 0.46 -1.40 -3.22
C ALA A 78 1.15 -1.62 -1.85
N GLU A 79 0.81 -2.71 -1.16
CA GLU A 79 1.26 -3.05 0.19
C GLU A 79 2.42 -4.06 0.17
N GLY A 80 2.62 -4.83 -0.89
CA GLY A 80 3.83 -5.63 -1.05
C GLY A 80 3.84 -6.61 -2.22
N PHE A 81 4.98 -7.28 -2.38
CA PHE A 81 5.15 -8.47 -3.19
C PHE A 81 4.95 -9.70 -2.30
N HIS A 82 3.85 -10.42 -2.50
CA HIS A 82 3.43 -11.52 -1.66
C HIS A 82 3.80 -12.87 -2.27
N LEU A 83 4.49 -13.70 -1.48
CA LEU A 83 4.77 -15.08 -1.82
C LEU A 83 3.74 -16.00 -1.13
N LEU A 84 2.90 -16.66 -1.93
CA LEU A 84 1.80 -17.49 -1.46
C LEU A 84 2.16 -18.97 -1.65
N THR A 85 1.78 -19.82 -0.68
CA THR A 85 2.03 -21.26 -0.74
C THR A 85 0.86 -22.09 -0.22
N ALA A 86 0.73 -23.33 -0.70
CA ALA A 86 -0.28 -24.28 -0.24
C ALA A 86 0.25 -25.72 -0.35
N GLU A 87 0.11 -26.51 0.72
CA GLU A 87 0.59 -27.90 0.75
C GLU A 87 -0.53 -28.89 0.35
N ALA A 88 -0.21 -29.89 -0.46
CA ALA A 88 -1.18 -30.89 -0.91
C ALA A 88 -1.82 -31.61 0.27
N ARG A 89 -1.02 -32.00 1.28
CA ARG A 89 -1.46 -32.69 2.51
C ARG A 89 -2.41 -31.89 3.42
N THR A 90 -2.64 -30.61 3.16
CA THR A 90 -3.66 -29.80 3.86
C THR A 90 -4.91 -29.60 3.01
N GLY A 91 -4.99 -30.23 1.83
CA GLY A 91 -6.01 -29.91 0.84
C GLY A 91 -5.74 -28.59 0.13
N TYR A 92 -4.46 -28.22 -0.01
CA TYR A 92 -4.02 -26.92 -0.51
C TYR A 92 -4.64 -25.74 0.24
N THR A 93 -4.52 -25.73 1.56
CA THR A 93 -4.81 -24.51 2.35
C THR A 93 -3.75 -23.46 2.08
N TRP A 94 -4.14 -22.35 1.44
CA TRP A 94 -3.25 -21.25 1.11
C TRP A 94 -2.87 -20.41 2.33
N ARG A 95 -1.60 -20.04 2.37
CA ARG A 95 -0.99 -19.15 3.36
C ARG A 95 0.02 -18.23 2.69
N THR A 96 0.23 -17.05 3.28
CA THR A 96 1.25 -16.10 2.85
C THR A 96 2.56 -16.46 3.52
N ALA A 97 3.53 -16.96 2.74
CA ALA A 97 4.86 -17.29 3.23
C ALA A 97 5.61 -16.02 3.67
N ALA A 98 5.60 -14.97 2.82
CA ALA A 98 6.13 -13.65 3.16
C ALA A 98 5.48 -12.57 2.29
N SER A 99 5.44 -11.34 2.80
CA SER A 99 5.16 -10.12 2.03
C SER A 99 6.41 -9.26 2.05
N LEU A 100 6.94 -8.94 0.88
CA LEU A 100 8.18 -8.21 0.69
C LEU A 100 7.89 -6.81 0.18
N ARG A 101 8.47 -5.81 0.83
CA ARG A 101 8.36 -4.40 0.45
C ARG A 101 9.53 -3.66 1.08
N GLN A 102 9.64 -2.37 0.81
CA GLN A 102 10.66 -1.54 1.45
C GLN A 102 9.93 -0.45 2.23
N PRO A 103 10.16 -0.37 3.55
CA PRO A 103 9.59 0.68 4.38
C PRO A 103 9.76 2.05 3.71
N GLY A 104 8.83 2.98 3.87
CA GLY A 104 8.99 4.35 3.35
C GLY A 104 8.97 4.52 1.82
N LEU A 105 9.09 3.46 1.02
CA LEU A 105 9.11 3.55 -0.44
C LEU A 105 7.70 3.36 -1.04
N PRO A 106 7.10 4.41 -1.62
CA PRO A 106 5.82 4.28 -2.27
C PRO A 106 5.88 3.47 -3.60
N ALA A 107 5.08 2.41 -3.75
CA ALA A 107 4.85 1.65 -4.98
C ALA A 107 3.37 1.47 -5.33
N ASP A 108 2.94 1.87 -6.52
CA ASP A 108 1.58 1.62 -7.01
C ASP A 108 1.23 0.13 -7.10
N GLN A 109 2.22 -0.67 -7.45
CA GLN A 109 2.19 -2.11 -7.38
C GLN A 109 3.62 -2.59 -7.19
N TRP A 110 3.84 -3.54 -6.29
CA TRP A 110 5.09 -4.28 -6.21
C TRP A 110 5.09 -5.41 -7.26
N VAL A 111 6.14 -5.48 -8.07
CA VAL A 111 6.32 -6.50 -9.10
C VAL A 111 7.65 -7.21 -8.89
N GLY A 112 7.81 -8.39 -9.48
CA GLY A 112 9.04 -9.14 -9.28
C GLY A 112 9.06 -10.51 -9.93
N ASN A 113 10.18 -11.20 -9.71
CA ASN A 113 10.42 -12.57 -10.12
C ASN A 113 10.77 -13.40 -8.87
N ALA A 114 10.32 -14.65 -8.84
CA ALA A 114 10.69 -15.58 -7.78
C ALA A 114 10.98 -16.96 -8.35
N CYS A 115 11.82 -17.73 -7.67
CA CYS A 115 11.96 -19.16 -7.91
C CYS A 115 12.09 -19.96 -6.63
N VAL A 116 11.39 -21.08 -6.56
CA VAL A 116 11.54 -22.08 -5.51
C VAL A 116 12.80 -22.91 -5.77
N THR A 117 13.60 -23.10 -4.72
CA THR A 117 14.87 -23.83 -4.70
C THR A 117 14.70 -25.34 -4.88
N GLY A 118 15.79 -26.05 -5.20
CA GLY A 118 15.78 -27.49 -5.43
C GLY A 118 15.21 -28.32 -4.28
N SER A 119 15.40 -27.90 -3.02
CA SER A 119 14.82 -28.59 -1.86
C SER A 119 13.31 -28.38 -1.70
N GLY A 120 12.75 -27.33 -2.32
CA GLY A 120 11.36 -26.91 -2.08
C GLY A 120 11.15 -26.20 -0.75
N LYS A 121 12.21 -25.90 0.02
CA LYS A 121 12.10 -25.27 1.34
C LYS A 121 12.20 -23.75 1.30
N ARG A 122 12.81 -23.20 0.26
CA ARG A 122 13.08 -21.75 0.14
C ARG A 122 12.72 -21.22 -1.24
N ALA A 123 12.41 -19.94 -1.31
CA ALA A 123 12.35 -19.19 -2.56
C ALA A 123 13.38 -18.06 -2.54
N VAL A 124 13.97 -17.79 -3.71
CA VAL A 124 14.73 -16.57 -3.95
C VAL A 124 13.83 -15.60 -4.70
N VAL A 125 13.79 -14.35 -4.25
CA VAL A 125 12.88 -13.33 -4.77
C VAL A 125 13.65 -12.08 -5.14
N VAL A 126 13.28 -11.48 -6.28
CA VAL A 126 13.74 -10.17 -6.74
C VAL A 126 12.49 -9.33 -6.97
N TYR A 127 12.33 -8.22 -6.26
CA TYR A 127 11.10 -7.40 -6.27
C TYR A 127 11.41 -5.90 -6.29
N ALA A 128 10.49 -5.08 -6.79
CA ALA A 128 10.58 -3.62 -6.84
C ALA A 128 9.20 -2.98 -7.12
N PRO A 129 9.05 -1.66 -6.94
CA PRO A 129 7.91 -0.92 -7.48
C PRO A 129 7.79 -1.08 -9.00
N ARG A 130 6.57 -1.19 -9.52
CA ARG A 130 6.27 -1.30 -10.96
C ARG A 130 6.88 -0.16 -11.77
N THR A 131 6.84 1.05 -11.24
CA THR A 131 7.40 2.25 -11.88
C THR A 131 8.89 2.14 -12.19
N PHE A 132 9.65 1.30 -11.48
CA PHE A 132 11.07 1.07 -11.80
C PHE A 132 11.26 0.44 -13.18
N THR A 133 10.22 -0.19 -13.74
CA THR A 133 10.27 -0.74 -15.10
C THR A 133 10.23 0.33 -16.19
N ASN A 134 9.95 1.59 -15.85
CA ASN A 134 9.97 2.75 -16.74
C ASN A 134 11.32 3.48 -16.74
N ASP A 135 12.20 3.20 -15.78
CA ASP A 135 13.54 3.80 -15.68
C ASP A 135 14.62 2.74 -15.94
N GLU A 136 15.57 3.07 -16.80
CA GLU A 136 16.63 2.15 -17.20
C GLU A 136 17.49 1.71 -16.01
N LYS A 137 17.97 2.65 -15.18
CA LYS A 137 18.88 2.36 -14.07
C LYS A 137 18.16 1.50 -13.02
N LEU A 138 16.92 1.87 -12.68
CA LEU A 138 16.11 1.14 -11.70
C LEU A 138 15.73 -0.25 -12.18
N SER A 139 15.44 -0.43 -13.47
CA SER A 139 15.18 -1.76 -14.05
C SER A 139 16.42 -2.69 -13.99
N ASN A 140 17.62 -2.13 -14.07
CA ASN A 140 18.88 -2.88 -14.07
C ASN A 140 19.43 -3.23 -12.70
N ARG A 141 19.20 -2.36 -11.72
CA ARG A 141 19.84 -2.43 -10.42
C ARG A 141 18.95 -1.98 -9.26
N GLY A 142 17.68 -1.67 -9.48
CA GLY A 142 16.75 -1.32 -8.40
C GLY A 142 16.05 -2.52 -7.74
N GLY A 143 16.26 -3.76 -8.24
CA GLY A 143 15.60 -4.95 -7.72
C GLY A 143 16.15 -5.37 -6.36
N TYR A 144 15.31 -5.25 -5.32
CA TYR A 144 15.58 -5.76 -3.97
C TYR A 144 15.62 -7.28 -3.98
N THR A 145 16.52 -7.89 -3.20
CA THR A 145 16.71 -9.34 -3.20
C THR A 145 16.58 -9.96 -1.82
N ALA A 146 15.90 -11.10 -1.76
CA ALA A 146 15.67 -11.81 -0.51
C ALA A 146 15.57 -13.33 -0.69
N VAL A 147 15.89 -14.07 0.37
CA VAL A 147 15.57 -15.49 0.53
C VAL A 147 14.41 -15.62 1.50
N VAL A 148 13.38 -16.36 1.11
CA VAL A 148 12.21 -16.66 1.95
C VAL A 148 12.21 -18.14 2.30
N ASP A 149 12.22 -18.47 3.59
CA ASP A 149 11.94 -19.82 4.07
C ASP A 149 10.42 -20.09 4.02
N LEU A 150 10.01 -21.05 3.18
CA LEU A 150 8.60 -21.30 2.88
C LEU A 150 7.86 -21.97 4.04
N ALA A 151 8.57 -22.58 4.99
CA ALA A 151 7.96 -23.22 6.15
C ALA A 151 7.69 -22.21 7.26
N SER A 152 8.68 -21.38 7.60
CA SER A 152 8.67 -20.44 8.72
C SER A 152 8.31 -19.00 8.36
N GLY A 153 8.33 -18.65 7.07
CA GLY A 153 8.14 -17.28 6.59
C GLY A 153 9.30 -16.34 6.90
N ALA A 154 10.44 -16.88 7.35
CA ALA A 154 11.63 -16.07 7.62
C ALA A 154 12.17 -15.48 6.32
N VAL A 155 12.28 -14.15 6.27
CA VAL A 155 12.89 -13.40 5.18
C VAL A 155 14.33 -13.06 5.57
N THR A 156 15.28 -13.40 4.72
CA THR A 156 16.67 -12.95 4.77
C THR A 156 16.89 -12.02 3.60
N GLU A 157 16.90 -10.71 3.87
CA GLU A 157 17.26 -9.70 2.87
C GLU A 157 18.75 -9.81 2.55
N LEU A 158 19.10 -9.62 1.29
CA LEU A 158 20.47 -9.72 0.81
C LEU A 158 21.03 -8.31 0.56
N PRO A 159 22.30 -8.06 0.89
CA PRO A 159 22.91 -6.74 0.78
C PRO A 159 23.35 -6.43 -0.66
N ILE A 160 22.56 -6.83 -1.65
CA ILE A 160 22.79 -6.52 -3.06
C ILE A 160 21.47 -6.22 -3.76
N ARG A 161 21.51 -5.24 -4.66
CA ARG A 161 20.45 -5.00 -5.63
C ARG A 161 20.78 -5.64 -6.97
N THR A 162 19.76 -6.06 -7.71
CA THR A 162 19.92 -6.84 -8.94
C THR A 162 18.95 -6.40 -10.02
N THR A 163 19.08 -6.96 -11.23
CA THR A 163 18.17 -6.62 -12.34
C THR A 163 16.79 -7.23 -12.14
N LEU A 164 15.75 -6.51 -12.56
CA LEU A 164 14.38 -7.06 -12.64
C LEU A 164 14.19 -7.97 -13.88
N ALA A 165 15.20 -8.14 -14.74
CA ALA A 165 15.09 -8.95 -15.94
C ALA A 165 14.53 -10.36 -15.64
N TYR A 166 13.73 -10.90 -16.57
CA TYR A 166 12.96 -12.15 -16.41
C TYR A 166 13.80 -13.36 -15.98
N PHE A 167 15.11 -13.32 -16.24
CA PHE A 167 16.05 -14.40 -15.97
C PHE A 167 16.68 -14.35 -14.58
N ASN A 168 16.31 -13.38 -13.75
CA ASN A 168 16.81 -13.18 -12.40
C ASN A 168 15.64 -13.28 -11.40
N PRO A 169 15.68 -14.17 -10.38
CA PRO A 169 16.78 -15.06 -9.99
C PRO A 169 16.83 -16.38 -10.78
N GLY A 170 18.01 -16.99 -10.86
CA GLY A 170 18.24 -18.29 -11.51
C GLY A 170 18.48 -19.41 -10.51
N CYS A 171 17.45 -20.16 -10.10
CA CYS A 171 17.60 -21.29 -9.18
C CYS A 171 18.23 -22.53 -9.85
N GLY A 172 19.13 -23.21 -9.13
CA GLY A 172 19.70 -24.50 -9.50
C GLY A 172 18.81 -25.71 -9.15
N ALA A 173 19.32 -26.91 -9.42
CA ALA A 173 18.67 -28.18 -9.01
C ALA A 173 18.78 -28.46 -7.49
N ASP A 174 19.68 -27.75 -6.81
CA ASP A 174 19.93 -27.78 -5.36
C ASP A 174 19.51 -26.45 -4.69
N ASP A 175 19.98 -26.18 -3.47
CA ASP A 175 19.69 -24.96 -2.69
C ASP A 175 20.65 -23.79 -3.01
N VAL A 176 21.13 -23.73 -4.26
CA VAL A 176 21.98 -22.64 -4.77
C VAL A 176 21.24 -21.88 -5.85
N ALA A 177 21.30 -20.54 -5.81
CA ALA A 177 20.75 -19.67 -6.84
C ALA A 177 21.83 -18.76 -7.44
N ALA A 178 21.59 -18.30 -8.67
CA ALA A 178 22.34 -17.24 -9.31
C ALA A 178 21.55 -15.93 -9.22
N LEU A 179 22.23 -14.86 -8.84
CA LEU A 179 21.71 -13.50 -8.86
C LEU A 179 22.50 -12.69 -9.87
N THR A 180 21.81 -12.10 -10.83
CA THR A 180 22.43 -11.28 -11.88
C THR A 180 22.25 -9.81 -11.55
N GLN A 181 23.35 -9.07 -11.52
CA GLN A 181 23.37 -7.64 -11.31
C GLN A 181 23.89 -6.95 -12.58
N GLY A 182 23.26 -5.83 -12.98
CA GLY A 182 23.87 -4.89 -13.95
C GLY A 182 25.27 -4.44 -13.48
N ALA A 183 26.12 -3.73 -14.26
CA ALA A 183 27.35 -3.18 -13.64
C ALA A 183 27.13 -1.85 -12.95
N ASP A 184 28.14 -1.50 -12.15
CA ASP A 184 28.32 -0.23 -11.49
C ASP A 184 29.26 0.66 -12.32
N THR A 185 29.13 1.96 -12.09
CA THR A 185 30.04 3.03 -12.49
C THR A 185 31.51 2.77 -12.10
N ASP A 186 31.78 2.06 -10.99
CA ASP A 186 33.16 1.87 -10.50
C ASP A 186 33.90 0.64 -11.06
N LEU A 187 33.18 -0.46 -11.35
CA LEU A 187 33.81 -1.75 -11.72
C LEU A 187 33.51 -2.20 -13.15
N GLY A 188 32.42 -1.67 -13.71
CA GLY A 188 32.02 -1.84 -15.09
C GLY A 188 32.14 -3.27 -15.64
N LYS A 189 31.42 -4.27 -15.10
CA LYS A 189 31.21 -5.65 -15.65
C LYS A 189 29.87 -6.24 -15.18
N THR A 190 29.20 -7.11 -15.95
CA THR A 190 28.00 -7.84 -15.44
C THR A 190 28.45 -8.68 -14.24
N GLY A 191 27.75 -8.54 -13.12
CA GLY A 191 28.05 -9.31 -11.92
C GLY A 191 27.09 -10.48 -11.81
N VAL A 192 27.60 -11.70 -11.65
CA VAL A 192 26.79 -12.81 -11.18
C VAL A 192 27.31 -13.27 -9.83
N PHE A 193 26.38 -13.44 -8.90
CA PHE A 193 26.62 -13.98 -7.58
C PHE A 193 26.02 -15.38 -7.51
N THR A 194 26.75 -16.32 -6.92
CA THR A 194 26.12 -17.54 -6.41
C THR A 194 25.67 -17.28 -4.98
N LEU A 195 24.46 -17.71 -4.67
CA LEU A 195 23.82 -17.57 -3.37
C LEU A 195 23.58 -18.96 -2.79
N ASP A 196 24.18 -19.23 -1.63
CA ASP A 196 23.76 -20.34 -0.77
C ASP A 196 22.47 -19.92 -0.05
N THR A 197 21.35 -20.51 -0.45
CA THR A 197 20.05 -20.09 0.09
C THR A 197 19.81 -20.54 1.52
N ALA A 198 20.60 -21.49 2.04
CA ALA A 198 20.46 -21.97 3.41
C ALA A 198 21.09 -21.03 4.42
N THR A 199 22.19 -20.37 4.04
CA THR A 199 22.95 -19.46 4.89
C THR A 199 22.74 -17.98 4.54
N GLY A 200 22.20 -17.69 3.35
CA GLY A 200 22.16 -16.33 2.81
C GLY A 200 23.53 -15.85 2.31
N ALA A 201 24.55 -16.73 2.30
CA ALA A 201 25.91 -16.34 1.92
C ALA A 201 26.02 -16.12 0.41
N LEU A 202 26.52 -14.94 0.05
CA LEU A 202 26.86 -14.58 -1.33
C LEU A 202 28.33 -14.91 -1.61
N SER A 203 28.60 -15.44 -2.80
CA SER A 203 29.98 -15.50 -3.30
C SER A 203 30.52 -14.10 -3.60
N ALA A 204 31.83 -14.01 -3.80
CA ALA A 204 32.39 -12.85 -4.50
C ALA A 204 31.67 -12.67 -5.85
N ARG A 205 31.51 -11.40 -6.24
CA ARG A 205 30.95 -11.01 -7.53
C ARG A 205 31.80 -11.60 -8.66
N THR A 206 31.23 -12.51 -9.45
CA THR A 206 31.91 -13.02 -10.65
C THR A 206 31.61 -12.07 -11.78
N GLU A 207 32.64 -11.37 -12.24
CA GLU A 207 32.52 -10.42 -13.33
C GLU A 207 32.58 -11.12 -14.68
N LEU A 208 31.57 -10.89 -15.52
CA LEU A 208 31.46 -11.53 -16.81
C LEU A 208 31.77 -10.53 -17.91
N ARG A 209 32.73 -10.89 -18.77
CA ARG A 209 33.18 -10.08 -19.91
C ARG A 209 32.34 -10.31 -21.17
N SER A 210 31.10 -10.79 -21.03
CA SER A 210 30.21 -11.13 -22.16
C SER A 210 28.73 -11.13 -21.78
N GLN A 211 27.82 -10.97 -22.76
CA GLN A 211 26.38 -11.09 -22.47
C GLN A 211 26.11 -12.46 -21.93
N LEU A 212 25.50 -12.50 -20.76
CA LEU A 212 25.00 -13.74 -20.24
C LEU A 212 23.64 -13.45 -19.62
N THR A 213 22.61 -14.10 -20.17
CA THR A 213 21.28 -14.14 -19.58
C THR A 213 21.08 -15.51 -18.93
N SER A 214 20.04 -15.64 -18.11
CA SER A 214 19.60 -16.94 -17.55
C SER A 214 20.73 -17.73 -16.87
N ALA A 215 21.55 -17.06 -16.07
CA ALA A 215 22.54 -17.72 -15.23
C ALA A 215 21.86 -18.73 -14.31
N VAL A 216 22.31 -19.99 -14.34
CA VAL A 216 21.78 -21.05 -13.48
C VAL A 216 22.92 -21.89 -12.87
N PRO A 217 22.89 -22.16 -11.56
CA PRO A 217 23.85 -23.04 -10.92
C PRO A 217 23.70 -24.50 -11.37
N THR A 218 24.83 -25.13 -11.65
CA THR A 218 24.94 -26.59 -11.85
C THR A 218 26.08 -27.13 -10.99
N PRO A 219 26.19 -28.45 -10.78
CA PRO A 219 27.31 -29.04 -10.05
C PRO A 219 28.70 -28.76 -10.65
N LYS A 220 28.76 -28.32 -11.92
CA LYS A 220 30.01 -27.98 -12.62
C LYS A 220 30.33 -26.49 -12.63
N GLY A 221 29.46 -25.65 -12.07
CA GLY A 221 29.54 -24.19 -12.12
C GLY A 221 28.30 -23.55 -12.73
N LEU A 222 28.37 -22.24 -12.96
CA LEU A 222 27.26 -21.48 -13.54
C LEU A 222 27.18 -21.71 -15.05
N VAL A 223 26.03 -22.19 -15.52
CA VAL A 223 25.70 -22.22 -16.94
C VAL A 223 24.88 -20.97 -17.28
N VAL A 224 25.15 -20.40 -18.44
CA VAL A 224 24.63 -19.11 -18.89
C VAL A 224 24.28 -19.18 -20.37
N ALA A 225 23.34 -18.35 -20.80
CA ALA A 225 22.97 -18.21 -22.21
C ALA A 225 23.63 -16.98 -22.84
N ALA A 226 24.30 -17.19 -23.98
CA ALA A 226 24.79 -16.15 -24.88
C ALA A 226 24.17 -16.38 -26.27
N ALA A 227 24.13 -15.37 -27.14
CA ALA A 227 23.64 -15.62 -28.50
C ALA A 227 24.54 -16.61 -29.21
N GLY A 228 23.87 -17.58 -29.81
CA GLY A 228 24.53 -18.62 -30.56
C GLY A 228 25.23 -19.67 -29.70
N THR A 229 25.28 -19.56 -28.36
CA THR A 229 25.85 -20.63 -27.51
C THR A 229 25.39 -20.62 -26.04
N LEU A 230 25.31 -21.82 -25.44
CA LEU A 230 25.41 -21.96 -23.98
C LEU A 230 26.87 -21.92 -23.56
N ALA A 231 27.19 -21.30 -22.41
CA ALA A 231 28.53 -21.25 -21.86
C ALA A 231 28.58 -21.63 -20.38
N LEU A 232 29.73 -22.12 -19.93
CA LEU A 232 30.07 -22.32 -18.52
C LEU A 232 30.95 -21.15 -18.06
N VAL A 233 30.63 -20.60 -16.89
CA VAL A 233 31.47 -19.58 -16.24
C VAL A 233 32.59 -20.29 -15.47
N GLY A 234 33.81 -20.13 -15.96
CA GLY A 234 35.04 -20.57 -15.30
C GLY A 234 35.63 -19.52 -14.36
N GLU A 235 36.79 -19.84 -13.79
CA GLU A 235 37.51 -18.99 -12.84
C GLU A 235 37.81 -17.59 -13.44
N GLY A 236 37.61 -16.53 -12.65
CA GLY A 236 37.81 -15.14 -13.09
C GLY A 236 36.84 -14.66 -14.18
N GLY A 237 35.70 -15.35 -14.37
CA GLY A 237 34.67 -14.96 -15.33
C GLY A 237 34.94 -15.38 -16.78
N LYS A 238 35.92 -16.26 -17.01
CA LYS A 238 36.24 -16.79 -18.34
C LYS A 238 35.13 -17.73 -18.82
N LEU A 239 34.61 -17.50 -20.02
CA LEU A 239 33.61 -18.39 -20.61
C LEU A 239 34.20 -19.57 -21.38
N GLU A 240 33.74 -20.77 -21.05
CA GLU A 240 33.89 -21.96 -21.86
C GLU A 240 32.61 -22.18 -22.69
N ARG A 241 32.72 -22.16 -24.03
CA ARG A 241 31.57 -22.46 -24.91
C ARG A 241 31.20 -23.92 -24.80
N LEU A 242 29.91 -24.21 -24.61
CA LEU A 242 29.40 -25.56 -24.37
C LEU A 242 28.69 -26.14 -25.59
N ASN A 243 27.62 -25.49 -26.05
CA ASN A 243 26.83 -25.94 -27.19
C ASN A 243 26.35 -24.76 -28.03
N PRO A 244 26.26 -24.89 -29.36
CA PRO A 244 25.65 -23.88 -30.19
C PRO A 244 24.13 -23.77 -29.93
N THR A 245 23.59 -22.56 -30.01
CA THR A 245 22.16 -22.25 -29.93
C THR A 245 21.73 -21.45 -31.15
N ARG A 246 20.41 -21.29 -31.34
CA ARG A 246 19.85 -20.33 -32.30
C ARG A 246 19.35 -19.11 -31.51
N GLY A 247 19.96 -17.94 -31.73
CA GLY A 247 19.70 -16.76 -30.91
C GLY A 247 20.14 -16.94 -29.45
N VAL A 248 19.57 -16.17 -28.53
CA VAL A 248 19.82 -16.30 -27.10
C VAL A 248 18.87 -17.35 -26.51
N ALA A 249 19.43 -18.38 -25.88
CA ALA A 249 18.62 -19.36 -25.17
C ALA A 249 17.94 -18.73 -23.94
N TYR A 250 16.73 -19.18 -23.61
CA TYR A 250 15.96 -18.67 -22.47
C TYR A 250 15.32 -19.81 -21.67
N ASN A 251 14.80 -19.49 -20.48
CA ASN A 251 14.23 -20.45 -19.53
C ASN A 251 15.17 -21.61 -19.18
N LEU A 252 16.47 -21.33 -19.01
CA LEU A 252 17.45 -22.32 -18.60
C LEU A 252 17.02 -22.92 -17.25
N THR A 253 16.92 -24.25 -17.20
CA THR A 253 16.47 -25.00 -16.03
C THR A 253 17.36 -26.23 -15.84
N PRO A 254 18.23 -26.23 -14.81
CA PRO A 254 19.04 -27.39 -14.46
C PRO A 254 18.18 -28.59 -14.06
N ASP A 255 18.61 -29.78 -14.46
CA ASP A 255 17.97 -31.03 -14.10
C ASP A 255 18.80 -31.90 -13.15
N ALA A 256 18.15 -32.88 -12.55
CA ALA A 256 18.74 -33.79 -11.55
C ALA A 256 19.94 -34.59 -12.06
N ASP A 257 20.06 -34.78 -13.38
CA ASP A 257 21.15 -35.54 -13.99
C ASP A 257 22.35 -34.62 -14.33
N GLY A 258 22.33 -33.36 -13.89
CA GLY A 258 23.36 -32.36 -14.13
C GLY A 258 23.32 -31.74 -15.54
N GLY A 259 22.21 -31.90 -16.26
CA GLY A 259 21.96 -31.23 -17.53
C GLY A 259 21.24 -29.89 -17.36
N VAL A 260 21.07 -29.17 -18.47
CA VAL A 260 20.29 -27.92 -18.52
C VAL A 260 19.29 -28.01 -19.66
N VAL A 261 18.00 -27.88 -19.33
CA VAL A 261 16.90 -27.75 -20.30
C VAL A 261 16.71 -26.28 -20.62
N TYR A 262 16.52 -25.93 -21.89
CA TYR A 262 16.39 -24.55 -22.35
C TYR A 262 15.50 -24.46 -23.60
N ALA A 263 14.95 -23.28 -23.85
CA ALA A 263 14.23 -22.95 -25.07
C ALA A 263 15.09 -22.06 -25.97
N GLN A 264 14.90 -22.18 -27.28
CA GLN A 264 15.53 -21.32 -28.29
C GLN A 264 14.59 -21.14 -29.50
N GLY A 265 14.77 -20.06 -30.25
CA GLY A 265 14.06 -19.86 -31.51
C GLY A 265 14.43 -20.91 -32.57
N ALA A 266 13.47 -21.36 -33.37
CA ALA A 266 13.67 -22.36 -34.42
C ALA A 266 13.69 -21.71 -35.82
N ASP A 267 12.57 -21.14 -36.22
CA ASP A 267 12.32 -20.40 -37.46
C ASP A 267 11.55 -19.11 -37.11
N LYS A 268 10.82 -18.49 -38.06
CA LYS A 268 10.17 -17.18 -37.83
C LYS A 268 9.20 -17.19 -36.63
N ASP A 269 8.49 -18.31 -36.42
CA ASP A 269 7.45 -18.42 -35.38
C ASP A 269 7.62 -19.67 -34.49
N GLY A 270 8.67 -20.46 -34.67
CA GLY A 270 8.89 -21.73 -33.99
C GLY A 270 9.83 -21.64 -32.79
N VAL A 271 9.62 -22.54 -31.84
CA VAL A 271 10.48 -22.75 -30.66
C VAL A 271 10.93 -24.21 -30.59
N GLU A 272 12.19 -24.42 -30.21
CA GLU A 272 12.73 -25.72 -29.81
C GLU A 272 13.03 -25.72 -28.31
N VAL A 273 12.59 -26.77 -27.61
CA VAL A 273 13.07 -27.08 -26.26
C VAL A 273 14.16 -28.15 -26.40
N ARG A 274 15.34 -27.87 -25.86
CA ARG A 274 16.50 -28.74 -25.94
C ARG A 274 17.08 -28.99 -24.56
N ARG A 275 17.84 -30.08 -24.44
CA ARG A 275 18.59 -30.41 -23.22
C ARG A 275 20.06 -30.55 -23.53
N PHE A 276 20.86 -29.74 -22.86
CA PHE A 276 22.30 -29.88 -22.80
C PHE A 276 22.68 -30.90 -21.71
N PRO A 277 23.28 -32.05 -22.03
CA PRO A 277 23.57 -33.11 -21.06
C PRO A 277 24.94 -32.96 -20.36
N GLY A 278 25.68 -31.88 -20.59
CA GLY A 278 27.01 -31.62 -20.04
C GLY A 278 28.12 -31.52 -21.09
N SER A 279 29.27 -30.95 -20.70
CA SER A 279 30.38 -30.59 -21.61
C SER A 279 30.83 -31.75 -22.52
N GLY A 280 31.12 -31.42 -23.78
CA GLY A 280 31.59 -32.37 -24.80
C GLY A 280 30.48 -33.22 -25.47
N LYS A 281 29.20 -32.95 -25.19
CA LYS A 281 28.05 -33.63 -25.79
C LYS A 281 27.12 -32.61 -26.45
N GLU A 282 26.49 -32.98 -27.56
CA GLU A 282 25.50 -32.13 -28.23
C GLU A 282 24.17 -32.06 -27.47
N SER A 283 23.50 -30.90 -27.56
CA SER A 283 22.15 -30.73 -27.02
C SER A 283 21.12 -31.57 -27.76
N ALA A 284 20.35 -32.38 -27.02
CA ALA A 284 19.27 -33.20 -27.57
C ALA A 284 17.98 -32.39 -27.71
N LEU A 285 17.23 -32.59 -28.80
CA LEU A 285 15.90 -32.01 -28.98
C LEU A 285 14.89 -32.74 -28.07
N LEU A 286 14.08 -32.00 -27.32
CA LEU A 286 13.03 -32.53 -26.46
C LEU A 286 11.63 -32.25 -27.00
N ALA A 287 11.40 -31.05 -27.53
CA ALA A 287 10.12 -30.68 -28.10
C ALA A 287 10.25 -29.56 -29.14
N THR A 288 9.25 -29.48 -30.02
CA THR A 288 9.06 -28.35 -30.95
C THR A 288 7.63 -27.83 -30.82
N GLY A 289 7.43 -26.55 -31.12
CA GLY A 289 6.11 -25.93 -31.20
C GLY A 289 6.19 -24.49 -31.70
N ARG A 290 5.08 -23.77 -31.57
CA ARG A 290 5.06 -22.33 -31.87
C ARG A 290 5.56 -21.52 -30.67
N SER A 291 6.16 -20.38 -30.96
CA SER A 291 6.56 -19.39 -29.95
C SER A 291 5.35 -19.03 -29.09
N GLY A 292 5.56 -18.98 -27.77
CA GLY A 292 4.49 -18.75 -26.80
C GLY A 292 3.56 -19.94 -26.52
N GLU A 293 3.70 -21.09 -27.19
CA GLU A 293 2.87 -22.29 -26.94
C GLU A 293 3.59 -23.41 -26.18
N VAL A 294 4.92 -23.33 -26.04
CA VAL A 294 5.73 -24.34 -25.35
C VAL A 294 6.54 -23.67 -24.23
N GLY A 295 6.45 -24.24 -23.03
CA GLY A 295 7.05 -23.66 -21.82
C GLY A 295 7.90 -24.68 -21.06
N ILE A 296 8.74 -24.16 -20.18
CA ILE A 296 9.60 -24.93 -19.29
C ILE A 296 9.32 -24.44 -17.88
N ALA A 297 8.93 -25.35 -16.99
CA ALA A 297 8.76 -25.07 -15.57
C ALA A 297 9.69 -25.96 -14.73
N ARG A 298 10.00 -25.51 -13.51
CA ARG A 298 10.87 -26.23 -12.58
C ARG A 298 10.09 -26.87 -11.45
N GLY A 299 10.60 -28.00 -10.99
CA GLY A 299 10.18 -28.67 -9.77
C GLY A 299 11.38 -28.93 -8.85
N THR A 300 11.10 -29.49 -7.70
CA THR A 300 12.11 -29.88 -6.70
C THR A 300 12.93 -31.09 -7.15
N GLN A 301 14.12 -31.22 -6.58
CA GLN A 301 15.07 -32.29 -6.85
C GLN A 301 15.48 -32.35 -8.34
N GLY A 302 15.61 -31.19 -8.99
CA GLY A 302 15.99 -31.10 -10.40
C GLY A 302 14.95 -31.66 -11.39
N ARG A 303 13.67 -31.68 -11.01
CA ARG A 303 12.57 -32.01 -11.94
C ARG A 303 12.33 -30.84 -12.89
N VAL A 304 12.11 -31.16 -14.16
CA VAL A 304 11.77 -30.18 -15.20
C VAL A 304 10.47 -30.58 -15.86
N PHE A 305 9.59 -29.61 -16.08
CA PHE A 305 8.29 -29.83 -16.70
C PHE A 305 8.19 -29.13 -18.04
N LEU A 306 7.79 -29.86 -19.07
CA LEU A 306 7.39 -29.31 -20.36
C LEU A 306 5.90 -28.96 -20.29
N THR A 307 5.57 -27.67 -20.44
CA THR A 307 4.19 -27.14 -20.34
C THR A 307 3.69 -26.65 -21.70
N GLY A 308 2.38 -26.38 -21.79
CA GLY A 308 1.74 -25.88 -23.00
C GLY A 308 1.41 -26.97 -24.04
N LYS A 309 1.35 -26.57 -25.30
CA LYS A 309 0.90 -27.38 -26.44
C LYS A 309 2.03 -27.58 -27.47
N PRO A 310 3.07 -28.38 -27.15
CA PRO A 310 4.11 -28.70 -28.13
C PRO A 310 3.53 -29.45 -29.33
N ALA A 311 3.94 -29.04 -30.54
CA ALA A 311 3.58 -29.70 -31.78
C ALA A 311 4.19 -31.12 -31.86
N LYS A 312 5.40 -31.29 -31.34
CA LYS A 312 6.07 -32.59 -31.23
C LYS A 312 6.83 -32.68 -29.91
N VAL A 313 6.79 -33.85 -29.28
CA VAL A 313 7.60 -34.19 -28.10
C VAL A 313 8.40 -35.44 -28.41
N GLU A 314 9.71 -35.34 -28.27
CA GLU A 314 10.66 -36.44 -28.44
C GLU A 314 10.73 -37.31 -27.17
N LYS A 315 11.58 -38.34 -27.17
CA LYS A 315 11.80 -39.15 -25.98
C LYS A 315 12.44 -38.29 -24.87
N LEU A 316 11.70 -38.07 -23.80
CA LEU A 316 12.15 -37.29 -22.64
C LEU A 316 13.07 -38.12 -21.73
N PRO A 317 14.11 -37.50 -21.13
CA PRO A 317 14.87 -38.11 -20.03
C PRO A 317 14.01 -38.22 -18.77
N LYS A 318 14.44 -39.03 -17.79
CA LYS A 318 13.67 -39.29 -16.56
C LYS A 318 13.38 -38.03 -15.74
N SER A 319 14.29 -37.07 -15.79
CA SER A 319 14.20 -35.79 -15.08
C SER A 319 13.23 -34.79 -15.73
N VAL A 320 12.75 -35.07 -16.96
CA VAL A 320 11.83 -34.18 -17.69
C VAL A 320 10.48 -34.87 -17.90
N VAL A 321 9.39 -34.20 -17.49
CA VAL A 321 8.02 -34.72 -17.61
C VAL A 321 7.16 -33.72 -18.37
N LYS A 322 6.33 -34.19 -19.31
CA LYS A 322 5.31 -33.35 -19.94
C LYS A 322 4.08 -33.23 -19.04
N LEU A 323 3.60 -32.01 -18.82
CA LEU A 323 2.34 -31.75 -18.10
C LEU A 323 1.31 -31.12 -19.04
N ASP A 324 0.05 -31.54 -18.91
CA ASP A 324 -1.09 -30.94 -19.62
C ASP A 324 -1.63 -29.72 -18.85
N VAL A 325 -0.85 -28.65 -18.86
CA VAL A 325 -1.15 -27.36 -18.22
C VAL A 325 -0.80 -26.21 -19.15
N ASP A 326 -1.31 -25.01 -18.85
CA ASP A 326 -0.99 -23.80 -19.58
C ASP A 326 0.53 -23.57 -19.71
N VAL A 327 0.95 -22.96 -20.82
CA VAL A 327 2.37 -22.72 -21.14
C VAL A 327 3.11 -21.92 -20.06
N ARG A 328 2.41 -21.03 -19.34
CA ARG A 328 2.97 -20.20 -18.27
C ARG A 328 2.48 -20.62 -16.88
N ALA A 329 1.94 -21.82 -16.73
CA ALA A 329 1.46 -22.30 -15.44
C ALA A 329 2.63 -22.38 -14.44
N GLU A 330 2.41 -21.90 -13.21
CA GLU A 330 3.37 -22.05 -12.11
C GLU A 330 3.17 -23.43 -11.49
N VAL A 331 4.07 -24.35 -11.84
CA VAL A 331 3.96 -25.76 -11.46
C VAL A 331 4.40 -25.96 -10.01
N SER A 332 3.63 -26.77 -9.29
CA SER A 332 3.94 -27.23 -7.93
C SER A 332 5.28 -27.96 -7.85
N THR A 333 5.85 -28.04 -6.66
CA THR A 333 7.17 -28.63 -6.40
C THR A 333 7.37 -30.05 -6.92
N ALA A 334 6.33 -30.88 -6.93
CA ALA A 334 6.35 -32.26 -7.40
C ALA A 334 5.60 -32.44 -8.72
N GLY A 335 4.92 -31.39 -9.20
CA GLY A 335 4.16 -31.38 -10.44
C GLY A 335 2.80 -32.06 -10.33
N GLU A 336 2.21 -32.17 -9.13
CA GLU A 336 0.89 -32.79 -8.91
C GLU A 336 -0.27 -31.80 -9.11
N ALA A 337 0.04 -30.51 -9.07
CA ALA A 337 -0.84 -29.41 -9.48
C ALA A 337 -0.06 -28.27 -10.15
N ALA A 338 -0.76 -27.31 -10.77
CA ALA A 338 -0.17 -26.08 -11.25
C ALA A 338 -1.15 -24.91 -11.13
N VAL A 339 -0.66 -23.73 -10.77
CA VAL A 339 -1.43 -22.47 -10.84
C VAL A 339 -1.54 -22.08 -12.31
N THR A 340 -2.76 -21.96 -12.80
CA THR A 340 -3.11 -21.67 -14.20
C THR A 340 -3.61 -20.25 -14.40
N GLY A 341 -3.99 -19.55 -13.33
CA GLY A 341 -4.41 -18.16 -13.38
C GLY A 341 -4.34 -17.48 -12.01
N LEU A 342 -4.08 -16.17 -12.03
CA LEU A 342 -4.06 -15.32 -10.86
C LEU A 342 -4.72 -13.98 -11.22
N ARG A 343 -5.71 -13.55 -10.45
CA ARG A 343 -6.41 -12.27 -10.66
C ARG A 343 -6.74 -11.63 -9.33
N ALA A 344 -6.79 -10.30 -9.27
CA ALA A 344 -7.37 -9.60 -8.12
C ALA A 344 -8.83 -10.08 -7.91
N SER A 345 -9.23 -10.18 -6.65
CA SER A 345 -10.55 -10.65 -6.21
C SER A 345 -10.93 -9.92 -4.93
N GLY A 346 -12.20 -10.03 -4.53
CA GLY A 346 -12.68 -9.48 -3.27
C GLY A 346 -12.82 -7.95 -3.26
N LYS A 347 -12.86 -7.39 -2.04
CA LYS A 347 -13.14 -5.98 -1.78
C LYS A 347 -11.92 -5.09 -2.06
N ALA A 348 -12.17 -3.87 -2.50
CA ALA A 348 -11.15 -2.87 -2.77
C ALA A 348 -11.01 -1.93 -1.58
N ASP A 349 -9.81 -1.82 -1.03
CA ASP A 349 -9.50 -0.91 0.05
C ASP A 349 -8.02 -0.51 0.04
N LEU A 350 -7.62 0.38 0.97
CA LEU A 350 -6.25 0.87 1.09
C LEU A 350 -5.28 -0.14 1.71
N ALA A 351 -5.66 -1.41 1.83
CA ALA A 351 -4.85 -2.48 2.37
C ALA A 351 -4.53 -3.53 1.28
N THR A 352 -4.07 -4.69 1.73
CA THR A 352 -3.63 -5.80 0.87
C THR A 352 -4.79 -6.36 0.03
N GLN A 353 -4.58 -6.49 -1.28
CA GLN A 353 -5.60 -6.88 -2.26
C GLN A 353 -5.78 -8.41 -2.26
N PRO A 354 -7.01 -8.92 -2.06
CA PRO A 354 -7.26 -10.35 -2.23
C PRO A 354 -7.07 -10.81 -3.68
N VAL A 355 -6.69 -12.07 -3.86
CA VAL A 355 -6.46 -12.68 -5.17
C VAL A 355 -7.23 -13.99 -5.31
N HIS A 356 -7.80 -14.22 -6.50
CA HIS A 356 -8.27 -15.52 -6.93
C HIS A 356 -7.14 -16.29 -7.61
N ILE A 357 -6.92 -17.51 -7.16
CA ILE A 357 -5.93 -18.44 -7.70
C ILE A 357 -6.69 -19.57 -8.38
N ALA A 358 -6.61 -19.61 -9.71
CA ALA A 358 -7.05 -20.75 -10.50
C ALA A 358 -5.88 -21.75 -10.63
N ALA A 359 -6.15 -23.02 -10.38
CA ALA A 359 -5.16 -24.08 -10.48
C ALA A 359 -5.76 -25.33 -11.12
N LYS A 360 -4.90 -26.28 -11.51
CA LYS A 360 -5.32 -27.58 -12.06
C LYS A 360 -4.52 -28.69 -11.38
N SER A 361 -5.22 -29.72 -10.92
CA SER A 361 -4.62 -30.98 -10.49
C SER A 361 -4.13 -31.75 -11.72
N THR A 362 -2.83 -32.00 -11.82
CA THR A 362 -2.26 -32.78 -12.95
C THR A 362 -2.50 -34.28 -12.76
N LYS A 363 -2.75 -34.72 -11.51
CA LYS A 363 -3.11 -36.11 -11.19
C LYS A 363 -4.50 -36.49 -11.68
N THR A 364 -5.49 -35.65 -11.42
CA THR A 364 -6.91 -35.94 -11.73
C THR A 364 -7.43 -35.21 -12.97
N GLY A 365 -6.70 -34.19 -13.43
CA GLY A 365 -7.12 -33.30 -14.51
C GLY A 365 -8.20 -32.31 -14.12
N ARG A 366 -8.55 -32.20 -12.82
CA ARG A 366 -9.61 -31.33 -12.30
C ARG A 366 -9.11 -29.91 -12.05
N ASP A 367 -9.97 -28.94 -12.31
CA ASP A 367 -9.74 -27.54 -11.95
C ASP A 367 -9.94 -27.32 -10.44
N LEU A 368 -9.17 -26.40 -9.90
CA LEU A 368 -9.13 -25.98 -8.50
C LEU A 368 -9.23 -24.44 -8.46
N GLY A 369 -9.86 -23.89 -7.44
CA GLY A 369 -10.04 -22.45 -7.30
C GLY A 369 -10.00 -22.03 -5.83
N PHE A 370 -9.37 -20.88 -5.57
CA PHE A 370 -9.14 -20.38 -4.22
C PHE A 370 -9.22 -18.85 -4.21
N THR A 371 -9.80 -18.24 -3.17
CA THR A 371 -9.63 -16.80 -2.90
C THR A 371 -8.80 -16.63 -1.64
N VAL A 372 -7.74 -15.83 -1.75
CA VAL A 372 -6.74 -15.64 -0.71
C VAL A 372 -6.54 -14.14 -0.51
N ASN A 373 -6.74 -13.65 0.71
CA ASN A 373 -6.22 -12.35 1.12
C ASN A 373 -4.81 -12.57 1.69
N PRO A 374 -3.76 -11.99 1.11
CA PRO A 374 -2.41 -12.17 1.63
C PRO A 374 -2.22 -11.72 3.09
N ALA A 375 -3.11 -10.90 3.65
CA ALA A 375 -3.09 -10.48 5.05
C ALA A 375 -3.68 -11.50 6.06
N ASP A 376 -4.55 -12.42 5.64
CA ASP A 376 -5.40 -13.20 6.58
C ASP A 376 -4.67 -14.38 7.25
N ASN A 377 -3.78 -15.07 6.52
CA ASN A 377 -3.13 -16.30 6.99
C ASN A 377 -1.60 -16.25 6.81
N PRO A 378 -0.89 -15.33 7.48
CA PRO A 378 0.56 -15.30 7.41
C PRO A 378 1.18 -16.44 8.21
N VAL A 379 2.33 -16.91 7.73
CA VAL A 379 3.17 -17.83 8.51
C VAL A 379 3.70 -17.09 9.72
N ARG A 380 3.38 -17.58 10.92
CA ARG A 380 3.84 -16.96 12.17
C ARG A 380 5.36 -17.21 12.33
N ARG A 381 6.13 -16.13 12.45
CA ARG A 381 7.57 -16.17 12.82
C ARG A 381 7.73 -16.97 14.11
N ALA A 382 8.39 -18.12 14.04
CA ALA A 382 8.80 -18.86 15.22
C ALA A 382 10.09 -18.25 15.76
N GLY A 383 10.04 -17.46 16.85
CA GLY A 383 11.26 -17.19 17.63
C GLY A 383 11.48 -15.85 18.33
N SER A 384 10.62 -14.83 18.24
CA SER A 384 10.82 -13.60 19.03
C SER A 384 10.28 -13.75 20.46
N LYS A 385 11.15 -14.19 21.38
CA LYS A 385 10.94 -13.87 22.80
C LYS A 385 11.25 -12.38 22.99
N PRO A 386 10.37 -11.58 23.63
CA PRO A 386 10.76 -10.24 24.05
C PRO A 386 11.73 -10.38 25.23
N GLU A 387 13.01 -10.14 25.00
CA GLU A 387 13.91 -9.76 26.08
C GLU A 387 13.63 -8.29 26.41
N GLY A 388 13.23 -8.04 27.66
CA GLY A 388 12.80 -6.72 28.12
C GLY A 388 13.93 -5.69 28.02
N VAL A 389 13.80 -4.78 27.06
CA VAL A 389 14.58 -3.55 26.99
C VAL A 389 13.84 -2.49 27.80
N THR A 390 14.52 -1.89 28.76
CA THR A 390 14.00 -0.78 29.56
C THR A 390 14.08 0.48 28.70
N ILE A 391 12.94 1.00 28.22
CA ILE A 391 12.91 2.25 27.45
C ILE A 391 13.22 3.41 28.40
N GLN A 392 14.30 4.10 28.10
CA GLN A 392 14.75 5.30 28.82
C GLN A 392 13.86 6.48 28.38
N GLN A 393 13.07 7.00 29.31
CA GLN A 393 12.29 8.23 29.11
C GLN A 393 13.24 9.39 28.77
N SER A 394 13.02 10.05 27.62
CA SER A 394 13.69 11.32 27.31
C SER A 394 13.19 12.45 28.22
N PRO A 395 14.03 13.45 28.55
CA PRO A 395 13.71 14.45 29.56
C PRO A 395 12.63 15.42 29.07
N ALA A 396 11.62 15.64 29.92
CA ALA A 396 10.78 16.83 29.84
C ALA A 396 11.63 18.05 30.23
N ASN A 397 11.85 18.96 29.27
CA ASN A 397 11.91 20.42 29.44
C ASN A 397 12.67 21.06 28.26
N GLY A 398 11.92 21.65 27.33
CA GLY A 398 12.42 22.68 26.40
C GLY A 398 11.38 23.79 26.36
N ASP A 399 11.77 25.01 26.73
CA ASP A 399 10.92 26.19 26.74
C ASP A 399 10.17 26.36 25.41
N ALA A 400 8.86 26.54 25.51
CA ALA A 400 7.97 26.80 24.39
C ALA A 400 8.27 28.18 23.78
N THR A 401 9.11 28.19 22.75
CA THR A 401 8.95 29.12 21.62
C THR A 401 8.25 28.35 20.50
N THR A 402 7.07 28.84 20.10
CA THR A 402 6.26 28.37 18.97
C THR A 402 7.13 27.88 17.81
N ALA A 403 7.24 26.56 17.63
CA ALA A 403 7.84 25.93 16.47
C ALA A 403 6.76 25.06 15.83
N GLU A 404 6.40 25.45 14.62
CA GLU A 404 5.32 24.95 13.78
C GLU A 404 5.50 23.47 13.42
N VAL A 405 4.37 22.85 13.07
CA VAL A 405 4.30 21.58 12.33
C VAL A 405 5.40 21.56 11.27
N GLY A 406 6.30 20.56 11.29
CA GLY A 406 7.38 20.36 10.31
C GLY A 406 6.93 20.06 8.87
N ILE A 407 5.69 20.44 8.54
CA ILE A 407 5.04 20.35 7.25
C ILE A 407 4.76 21.79 6.82
N ALA A 408 5.81 22.44 6.34
CA ALA A 408 5.68 23.77 5.76
C ALA A 408 5.07 23.67 4.35
N ALA A 409 4.30 24.68 3.95
CA ALA A 409 3.84 24.84 2.57
C ALA A 409 5.01 24.93 1.56
N ASP A 410 6.22 25.26 2.04
CA ASP A 410 7.47 25.15 1.31
C ASP A 410 8.36 24.11 2.01
N ASP A 411 8.39 22.86 1.54
CA ASP A 411 9.29 21.82 2.07
C ASP A 411 10.72 22.20 1.68
N PRO A 412 11.58 22.61 2.63
CA PRO A 412 12.93 23.07 2.32
C PRO A 412 13.81 21.94 1.76
N ASP A 413 13.43 20.68 1.98
CA ASP A 413 14.23 19.52 1.56
C ASP A 413 13.72 18.91 0.24
N SER A 414 13.04 19.69 -0.61
CA SER A 414 12.66 19.24 -1.96
C SER A 414 12.81 20.35 -3.00
N LEU A 415 13.28 20.03 -4.21
CA LEU A 415 13.27 20.97 -5.34
C LEU A 415 11.99 20.89 -6.18
N CYS A 416 11.04 20.04 -5.81
CA CYS A 416 9.80 19.87 -6.58
C CYS A 416 8.84 21.05 -6.35
N SER A 417 8.10 21.43 -7.40
CA SER A 417 7.31 22.67 -7.40
C SER A 417 6.04 22.65 -6.55
N VAL A 418 5.49 21.47 -6.28
CA VAL A 418 4.25 21.31 -5.50
C VAL A 418 4.55 20.48 -4.26
N PRO A 419 4.33 21.01 -3.05
CA PRO A 419 4.65 20.31 -1.81
C PRO A 419 3.79 19.05 -1.69
N ARG A 420 4.37 17.99 -1.11
CA ARG A 420 3.69 16.70 -0.97
C ARG A 420 2.66 16.74 0.17
N ASN A 421 3.08 17.14 1.37
CA ASN A 421 2.29 17.01 2.60
C ASN A 421 1.58 18.30 3.06
N ASP A 422 1.58 19.37 2.25
CA ASP A 422 0.88 20.62 2.59
C ASP A 422 -0.63 20.35 2.77
N PRO A 423 -1.22 20.61 3.96
CA PRO A 423 -2.64 20.35 4.23
C PRO A 423 -3.59 21.24 3.41
N ALA A 424 -3.09 22.34 2.82
CA ALA A 424 -3.85 23.18 1.90
C ALA A 424 -3.83 22.65 0.45
N ILE A 425 -3.07 21.59 0.15
CA ILE A 425 -2.97 20.99 -1.18
C ILE A 425 -3.27 19.49 -1.06
N GLN A 426 -4.51 19.13 -1.41
CA GLN A 426 -4.91 17.75 -1.66
C GLN A 426 -5.46 17.61 -3.07
N VAL A 427 -5.21 16.45 -3.66
CA VAL A 427 -5.51 16.16 -5.06
C VAL A 427 -6.58 15.08 -5.12
N MET A 428 -7.62 15.32 -5.89
CA MET A 428 -8.67 14.33 -6.14
C MET A 428 -8.12 13.20 -6.99
N GLN A 429 -8.36 11.95 -6.60
CA GLN A 429 -8.14 10.82 -7.49
C GLN A 429 -9.32 10.72 -8.49
N PRO A 430 -9.11 10.90 -9.81
CA PRO A 430 -10.18 10.75 -10.79
C PRO A 430 -10.63 9.30 -10.92
N LYS A 431 -11.88 9.11 -11.34
CA LYS A 431 -12.38 7.82 -11.80
C LYS A 431 -11.76 7.46 -13.15
N PRO A 432 -11.60 6.17 -13.49
CA PRO A 432 -11.10 5.75 -14.81
C PRO A 432 -11.86 6.40 -15.98
N LYS A 433 -13.20 6.53 -15.85
CA LYS A 433 -14.07 7.20 -16.82
C LYS A 433 -13.78 8.69 -17.00
N GLN A 434 -13.36 9.40 -15.95
CA GLN A 434 -12.96 10.81 -16.04
C GLN A 434 -11.66 10.94 -16.85
N VAL A 435 -10.70 10.06 -16.62
CA VAL A 435 -9.44 10.01 -17.39
C VAL A 435 -9.70 9.67 -18.86
N GLU A 436 -10.56 8.69 -19.15
CA GLU A 436 -10.98 8.34 -20.52
C GLU A 436 -11.66 9.52 -21.23
N TRP A 437 -12.60 10.19 -20.56
CA TRP A 437 -13.25 11.39 -21.08
C TRP A 437 -12.23 12.49 -21.39
N ALA A 438 -11.34 12.82 -20.45
CA ALA A 438 -10.36 13.88 -20.65
C ALA A 438 -9.40 13.56 -21.80
N ALA A 439 -8.98 12.29 -21.95
CA ALA A 439 -8.17 11.87 -23.09
C ALA A 439 -8.94 12.00 -24.42
N ASN A 440 -10.21 11.57 -24.49
CA ASN A 440 -11.07 11.71 -25.67
C ASN A 440 -11.26 13.19 -26.08
N MET A 441 -11.40 14.10 -25.11
CA MET A 441 -11.49 15.53 -25.42
C MET A 441 -10.14 16.12 -25.84
N ALA A 442 -9.04 15.70 -25.20
CA ALA A 442 -7.71 16.25 -25.46
C ALA A 442 -7.21 15.96 -26.88
N ILE A 443 -7.49 14.76 -27.41
CA ILE A 443 -7.07 14.38 -28.77
C ILE A 443 -7.72 15.24 -29.87
N GLU A 444 -8.90 15.81 -29.61
CA GLU A 444 -9.63 16.69 -30.52
C GLU A 444 -9.28 18.17 -30.33
N GLY A 445 -8.41 18.50 -29.37
CA GLY A 445 -8.19 19.89 -28.95
C GLY A 445 -9.40 20.50 -28.23
N GLY A 446 -10.34 19.66 -27.78
CA GLY A 446 -11.62 20.04 -27.21
C GLY A 446 -11.65 20.08 -25.67
N LEU A 447 -10.55 19.76 -24.98
CA LEU A 447 -10.47 19.78 -23.51
C LEU A 447 -10.32 21.22 -22.98
N THR A 448 -11.33 22.02 -23.29
CA THR A 448 -11.40 23.47 -23.06
C THR A 448 -12.40 23.84 -21.96
N ILE A 449 -12.90 22.83 -21.22
CA ILE A 449 -13.77 23.03 -20.06
C ILE A 449 -13.17 24.10 -19.13
N GLN A 450 -14.02 25.05 -18.73
CA GLN A 450 -13.57 26.15 -17.90
C GLN A 450 -13.47 25.67 -16.44
N ARG A 451 -12.25 25.59 -15.91
CA ARG A 451 -12.02 25.47 -14.48
C ARG A 451 -12.30 26.85 -13.83
N PRO A 452 -13.21 26.96 -12.85
CA PRO A 452 -13.40 28.19 -12.10
C PRO A 452 -12.15 28.50 -11.26
N GLN A 453 -12.09 29.72 -10.73
CA GLN A 453 -11.08 30.07 -9.74
C GLN A 453 -11.16 29.09 -8.55
N ASN A 454 -10.00 28.63 -8.08
CA ASN A 454 -9.88 27.71 -6.95
C ASN A 454 -10.63 26.38 -7.16
N TRP A 455 -10.65 25.86 -8.39
CA TRP A 455 -11.25 24.56 -8.71
C TRP A 455 -10.62 23.45 -7.85
N HIS A 456 -11.46 22.71 -7.12
CA HIS A 456 -11.05 21.74 -6.08
C HIS A 456 -9.99 22.28 -5.11
N SER A 457 -10.14 23.54 -4.70
CA SER A 457 -9.27 24.19 -3.70
C SER A 457 -7.78 24.24 -4.10
N ASN A 458 -7.47 24.17 -5.40
CA ASN A 458 -6.08 24.19 -5.89
C ASN A 458 -5.39 25.57 -5.81
N GLY A 459 -6.11 26.62 -5.42
CA GLY A 459 -5.59 27.99 -5.27
C GLY A 459 -5.23 28.69 -6.59
N LEU A 460 -5.65 28.17 -7.74
CA LEU A 460 -5.35 28.74 -9.06
C LEU A 460 -6.40 29.76 -9.53
N PRO A 461 -6.03 30.73 -10.40
CA PRO A 461 -7.02 31.52 -11.15
C PRO A 461 -7.85 30.61 -12.06
N SER A 462 -8.90 31.13 -12.69
CA SER A 462 -9.65 30.37 -13.69
C SER A 462 -8.78 30.05 -14.92
N TYR A 463 -8.80 28.81 -15.40
CA TYR A 463 -8.08 28.36 -16.60
C TYR A 463 -8.89 27.28 -17.32
N SER A 464 -8.47 26.90 -18.53
CA SER A 464 -8.90 25.65 -19.16
C SER A 464 -7.68 24.76 -19.44
N PRO A 465 -7.79 23.43 -19.36
CA PRO A 465 -6.64 22.53 -19.51
C PRO A 465 -5.85 22.77 -20.81
N GLN A 466 -6.51 22.78 -21.97
CA GLN A 466 -5.85 23.08 -23.26
C GLN A 466 -5.70 24.57 -23.57
N GLY A 467 -6.24 25.46 -22.74
CA GLY A 467 -5.83 26.86 -22.75
C GLY A 467 -4.44 27.05 -22.12
N LEU A 468 -4.14 26.26 -21.08
CA LEU A 468 -2.86 26.30 -20.36
C LEU A 468 -1.78 25.42 -21.03
N PHE A 469 -2.21 24.33 -21.67
CA PHE A 469 -1.37 23.38 -22.42
C PHE A 469 -1.93 23.21 -23.84
N PRO A 470 -1.72 24.19 -24.74
CA PRO A 470 -2.30 24.15 -26.07
C PRO A 470 -1.78 22.96 -26.90
N PRO A 471 -2.63 22.27 -27.66
CA PRO A 471 -2.21 21.15 -28.50
C PRO A 471 -1.21 21.63 -29.57
N ARG A 472 -0.31 20.74 -29.98
CA ARG A 472 0.61 21.00 -31.10
C ARG A 472 -0.13 20.80 -32.42
N ILE A 473 0.19 21.65 -33.39
CA ILE A 473 -0.35 21.53 -34.75
C ILE A 473 0.36 20.38 -35.45
N MET A 474 -0.41 19.38 -35.90
CA MET A 474 0.09 18.23 -36.66
C MET A 474 -0.94 17.74 -37.67
N THR A 475 -0.50 16.92 -38.63
CA THR A 475 -1.41 16.23 -39.55
C THR A 475 -2.04 15.03 -38.83
N GLY A 476 -3.38 14.92 -38.91
CA GLY A 476 -4.14 13.91 -38.16
C GLY A 476 -4.20 14.20 -36.66
N LYS A 477 -4.55 13.20 -35.87
CA LYS A 477 -4.67 13.28 -34.41
C LYS A 477 -4.10 12.03 -33.73
N VAL A 478 -3.79 12.15 -32.45
CA VAL A 478 -3.41 11.01 -31.60
C VAL A 478 -4.67 10.15 -31.36
N PRO A 479 -4.64 8.82 -31.58
CA PRO A 479 -5.71 7.94 -31.15
C PRO A 479 -5.84 7.93 -29.63
N ALA A 480 -7.07 8.02 -29.10
CA ALA A 480 -7.34 8.06 -27.67
C ALA A 480 -6.64 6.93 -26.90
N GLN A 481 -6.65 5.72 -27.44
CA GLN A 481 -6.06 4.54 -26.81
C GLN A 481 -4.53 4.58 -26.71
N VAL A 482 -3.84 5.34 -27.57
CA VAL A 482 -2.39 5.55 -27.44
C VAL A 482 -2.11 6.40 -26.22
N MET A 483 -2.83 7.52 -26.07
CA MET A 483 -2.70 8.38 -24.89
C MET A 483 -3.11 7.63 -23.61
N LEU A 484 -4.24 6.93 -23.64
CA LEU A 484 -4.71 6.15 -22.50
C LEU A 484 -3.76 5.00 -22.15
N GLY A 485 -3.09 4.41 -23.15
CA GLY A 485 -2.04 3.42 -22.95
C GLY A 485 -0.81 3.99 -22.24
N ILE A 486 -0.42 5.23 -22.57
CA ILE A 486 0.63 5.97 -21.85
C ILE A 486 0.18 6.22 -20.40
N LEU A 487 -1.01 6.78 -20.17
CA LEU A 487 -1.52 7.05 -18.82
C LEU A 487 -1.63 5.79 -17.96
N GLY A 488 -2.02 4.67 -18.56
CA GLY A 488 -2.02 3.36 -17.91
C GLY A 488 -0.60 2.91 -17.53
N GLN A 489 0.35 3.05 -18.45
CA GLN A 489 1.74 2.66 -18.21
C GLN A 489 2.49 3.59 -17.23
N GLU A 490 2.21 4.87 -17.23
CA GLU A 490 2.85 5.86 -16.34
C GLU A 490 2.38 5.69 -14.91
N SER A 491 1.08 5.76 -14.67
CA SER A 491 0.55 5.89 -13.29
C SER A 491 -0.62 4.97 -12.94
N ASN A 492 -1.02 4.03 -13.80
CA ASN A 492 -2.28 3.29 -13.65
C ASN A 492 -3.51 4.22 -13.54
N LEU A 493 -3.50 5.33 -14.30
CA LEU A 493 -4.54 6.37 -14.29
C LEU A 493 -4.66 7.18 -12.97
N TRP A 494 -3.65 7.13 -12.11
CA TRP A 494 -3.65 7.88 -10.85
C TRP A 494 -3.14 9.30 -10.98
N GLN A 495 -3.81 10.22 -10.27
CA GLN A 495 -3.45 11.63 -10.13
C GLN A 495 -3.10 11.97 -8.69
N ALA A 496 -3.78 11.37 -7.72
CA ALA A 496 -3.43 11.44 -6.31
C ALA A 496 -2.51 10.25 -5.95
N SER A 497 -1.90 10.29 -4.77
CA SER A 497 -1.13 9.15 -4.26
C SER A 497 -1.98 7.89 -4.27
N ARG A 498 -1.32 6.75 -4.45
CA ARG A 498 -1.98 5.44 -4.56
C ARG A 498 -2.88 5.02 -3.41
N TYR A 499 -2.71 5.68 -2.26
CA TYR A 499 -3.48 5.39 -1.06
C TYR A 499 -4.84 6.09 -1.07
N ILE A 500 -5.27 6.63 -2.22
CA ILE A 500 -6.48 7.43 -2.35
C ILE A 500 -7.37 6.78 -3.38
N MET A 501 -8.58 6.38 -2.95
CA MET A 501 -9.59 5.82 -3.84
C MET A 501 -10.20 6.91 -4.73
N PRO A 502 -10.70 6.56 -5.93
CA PRO A 502 -11.40 7.52 -6.79
C PRO A 502 -12.49 8.32 -6.07
N GLY A 503 -12.50 9.64 -6.27
CA GLY A 503 -13.41 10.56 -5.58
C GLY A 503 -13.00 10.97 -4.16
N ASP A 504 -11.90 10.43 -3.64
CA ASP A 504 -11.24 10.94 -2.44
C ASP A 504 -10.03 11.82 -2.80
N TYR A 505 -9.45 12.45 -1.77
CA TYR A 505 -8.38 13.44 -1.87
C TYR A 505 -7.20 13.01 -1.01
N GLY A 506 -5.99 13.30 -1.45
CA GLY A 506 -4.78 13.12 -0.64
C GLY A 506 -3.57 13.79 -1.29
N ASN A 507 -2.36 13.29 -1.01
CA ASN A 507 -1.14 13.82 -1.63
C ASN A 507 -1.23 13.80 -3.17
N PRO A 508 -0.59 14.74 -3.88
CA PRO A 508 -0.36 14.59 -5.32
C PRO A 508 0.41 13.29 -5.61
N LEU A 509 0.10 12.63 -6.73
CA LEU A 509 0.98 11.57 -7.22
C LEU A 509 2.29 12.22 -7.68
N ILE A 510 3.39 11.78 -7.06
CA ILE A 510 4.73 12.24 -7.37
C ILE A 510 5.71 11.07 -7.41
N GLY A 511 6.64 11.12 -8.37
CA GLY A 511 7.85 10.29 -8.41
C GLY A 511 8.82 10.59 -7.25
N ASN A 512 10.13 10.46 -7.48
CA ASN A 512 11.13 10.61 -6.41
C ASN A 512 11.21 12.06 -5.88
N TYR A 513 10.43 12.37 -4.83
CA TYR A 513 10.27 13.73 -4.28
C TYR A 513 11.48 14.22 -3.49
N TYR A 514 12.11 13.33 -2.73
CA TYR A 514 13.24 13.62 -1.83
C TYR A 514 14.60 13.26 -2.45
N GLY A 515 14.63 12.78 -3.71
CA GLY A 515 15.86 12.40 -4.41
C GLY A 515 16.59 11.23 -3.74
N LEU A 516 15.83 10.32 -3.14
CA LEU A 516 16.39 9.17 -2.43
C LEU A 516 17.22 8.32 -3.38
N ALA A 517 18.37 7.85 -2.87
CA ALA A 517 19.25 6.91 -3.55
C ALA A 517 18.94 5.47 -3.14
N SER A 518 17.68 5.18 -2.78
CA SER A 518 17.18 3.89 -2.27
C SER A 518 17.29 2.70 -3.25
N TYR A 519 18.07 2.85 -4.31
CA TYR A 519 18.20 1.95 -5.44
C TYR A 519 19.66 1.60 -5.73
N ASP A 520 20.61 2.12 -4.96
CA ASP A 520 22.02 1.73 -5.01
C ASP A 520 22.30 0.52 -4.08
N ASP A 521 23.56 0.14 -3.91
CA ASP A 521 23.97 -0.98 -3.07
C ASP A 521 24.36 -0.59 -1.63
N ASP A 522 24.11 0.66 -1.23
CA ASP A 522 24.42 1.20 0.09
C ASP A 522 23.13 1.49 0.88
N PRO A 523 22.57 0.48 1.57
CA PRO A 523 21.31 0.62 2.30
C PRO A 523 21.39 1.64 3.45
N ASP A 524 22.59 1.99 3.93
CA ASP A 524 22.77 3.00 4.97
C ASP A 524 22.38 4.41 4.48
N ASN A 525 22.28 4.61 3.16
CA ASN A 525 21.97 5.88 2.54
C ASN A 525 20.53 5.98 1.97
N ASP A 526 19.75 4.89 2.01
CA ASP A 526 18.42 4.78 1.36
C ASP A 526 17.45 5.90 1.81
N TRP A 527 17.60 6.37 3.04
CA TRP A 527 16.76 7.40 3.67
C TRP A 527 17.40 8.78 3.76
N ILE A 528 18.54 8.99 3.11
CA ILE A 528 19.19 10.30 2.99
C ILE A 528 18.46 11.14 1.93
N ILE A 529 18.04 12.35 2.32
CA ILE A 529 17.33 13.28 1.45
C ILE A 529 18.35 14.07 0.62
N ARG A 530 18.21 14.01 -0.71
CA ARG A 530 19.09 14.63 -1.71
C ARG A 530 18.28 15.42 -2.74
N PRO A 531 17.84 16.66 -2.41
CA PRO A 531 16.87 17.42 -3.22
C PRO A 531 17.29 17.63 -4.69
N GLU A 532 18.59 17.66 -4.98
CA GLU A 532 19.17 17.77 -6.32
C GLU A 532 18.87 16.58 -7.24
N HIS A 533 18.65 15.41 -6.64
CA HIS A 533 18.34 14.16 -7.32
C HIS A 533 16.83 13.88 -7.42
N SER A 534 15.96 14.80 -6.97
CA SER A 534 14.51 14.66 -7.08
C SER A 534 14.03 14.66 -8.53
N ASP A 535 13.26 13.65 -8.92
CA ASP A 535 12.71 13.53 -10.28
C ASP A 535 11.58 14.55 -10.52
N CYS A 536 10.71 14.74 -9.53
CA CYS A 536 9.57 15.66 -9.58
C CYS A 536 8.57 15.37 -10.72
N GLY A 537 8.41 14.11 -11.13
CA GLY A 537 7.32 13.68 -12.00
C GLY A 537 5.97 13.74 -11.30
N TYR A 538 4.98 14.45 -11.85
CA TYR A 538 3.66 14.62 -11.23
C TYR A 538 2.49 14.08 -12.08
N GLY A 539 1.46 13.61 -11.37
CA GLY A 539 0.12 13.38 -11.90
C GLY A 539 0.01 12.22 -12.87
N VAL A 540 -1.15 12.12 -13.54
CA VAL A 540 -1.53 10.95 -14.34
C VAL A 540 -0.68 10.71 -15.57
N SER A 541 0.01 11.74 -16.06
CA SER A 541 0.96 11.66 -17.17
C SER A 541 2.42 11.60 -16.72
N GLN A 542 2.70 11.61 -15.41
CA GLN A 542 4.05 11.63 -14.83
C GLN A 542 4.95 12.69 -15.49
N MET A 543 4.43 13.91 -15.67
CA MET A 543 5.21 15.00 -16.28
C MET A 543 6.36 15.41 -15.35
N THR A 544 7.60 15.35 -15.84
CA THR A 544 8.83 15.67 -15.11
C THR A 544 9.48 16.97 -15.59
N ASP A 545 9.59 17.13 -16.91
CA ASP A 545 10.26 18.27 -17.56
C ASP A 545 9.63 19.61 -17.13
N GLY A 546 10.44 20.46 -16.52
CA GLY A 546 10.04 21.77 -16.05
C GLY A 546 9.25 21.79 -14.73
N MET A 547 9.10 20.65 -14.04
CA MET A 547 8.35 20.56 -12.77
C MET A 547 9.16 20.88 -11.50
N ARG A 548 10.48 21.06 -11.61
CA ARG A 548 11.30 21.58 -10.51
C ARG A 548 11.06 23.08 -10.29
N ARG A 549 11.23 23.58 -9.06
CA ARG A 549 11.22 25.02 -8.75
C ARG A 549 12.22 25.75 -9.65
N GLY A 550 11.77 26.78 -10.36
CA GLY A 550 12.59 27.51 -11.34
C GLY A 550 12.79 26.80 -12.69
N GLY A 551 12.05 25.71 -12.96
CA GLY A 551 12.05 25.02 -14.25
C GLY A 551 11.41 25.81 -15.39
N SER A 552 11.31 25.18 -16.56
CA SER A 552 10.78 25.80 -17.79
C SER A 552 9.26 26.04 -17.78
N LEU A 553 8.50 25.34 -16.93
CA LEU A 553 7.07 25.56 -16.75
C LEU A 553 6.80 26.65 -15.71
N SER A 554 5.76 27.45 -15.93
CA SER A 554 5.33 28.46 -14.95
C SER A 554 4.75 27.81 -13.67
N PRO A 555 4.75 28.49 -12.52
CA PRO A 555 4.15 27.95 -11.28
C PRO A 555 2.67 27.57 -11.43
N ILE A 556 1.91 28.28 -12.28
CA ILE A 556 0.52 27.95 -12.57
C ILE A 556 0.43 26.63 -13.35
N GLN A 557 1.26 26.42 -14.37
CA GLN A 557 1.33 25.17 -15.11
C GLN A 557 1.74 24.00 -14.23
N GLN A 558 2.78 24.19 -13.42
CA GLN A 558 3.25 23.19 -12.47
C GLN A 558 2.14 22.75 -11.51
N LYS A 559 1.50 23.70 -10.84
CA LYS A 559 0.43 23.38 -9.90
C LYS A 559 -0.79 22.78 -10.59
N ALA A 560 -1.14 23.20 -11.80
CA ALA A 560 -2.24 22.61 -12.57
C ALA A 560 -1.95 21.14 -12.93
N ILE A 561 -0.74 20.81 -13.39
CA ILE A 561 -0.34 19.41 -13.65
C ILE A 561 -0.45 18.54 -12.40
N ALA A 562 -0.02 19.05 -11.24
CA ALA A 562 -0.05 18.27 -10.00
C ALA A 562 -1.47 18.10 -9.42
N THR A 563 -2.40 19.04 -9.66
CA THR A 563 -3.69 19.09 -8.95
C THR A 563 -4.92 18.87 -9.83
N ASP A 564 -4.80 18.93 -11.16
CA ASP A 564 -5.89 18.72 -12.11
C ASP A 564 -5.51 17.66 -13.14
N TYR A 565 -6.17 16.50 -13.03
CA TYR A 565 -5.93 15.37 -13.93
C TYR A 565 -6.15 15.73 -15.41
N ALA A 566 -7.09 16.64 -15.73
CA ALA A 566 -7.34 17.07 -17.10
C ALA A 566 -6.19 17.94 -17.63
N ALA A 567 -5.61 18.79 -16.77
CA ALA A 567 -4.43 19.60 -17.10
C ALA A 567 -3.18 18.71 -17.27
N ALA A 568 -3.00 17.71 -16.42
CA ALA A 568 -1.93 16.72 -16.55
C ALA A 568 -2.04 15.94 -17.88
N ILE A 569 -3.24 15.51 -18.27
CA ILE A 569 -3.50 14.84 -19.55
C ILE A 569 -3.21 15.79 -20.72
N ALA A 570 -3.62 17.06 -20.64
CA ALA A 570 -3.34 18.05 -21.68
C ALA A 570 -1.82 18.28 -21.86
N ALA A 571 -1.06 18.36 -20.76
CA ALA A 571 0.39 18.46 -20.79
C ALA A 571 1.06 17.21 -21.40
N GLY A 572 0.62 16.01 -20.98
CA GLY A 572 1.10 14.75 -21.54
C GLY A 572 0.77 14.59 -23.03
N MET A 573 -0.42 15.01 -23.45
CA MET A 573 -0.84 15.05 -24.86
C MET A 573 0.07 15.97 -25.68
N GLN A 574 0.34 17.19 -25.18
CA GLN A 574 1.23 18.13 -25.84
C GLN A 574 2.65 17.55 -26.00
N LEU A 575 3.16 16.83 -25.00
CA LEU A 575 4.44 16.13 -25.05
C LEU A 575 4.44 15.03 -26.12
N LEU A 576 3.44 14.15 -26.12
CA LEU A 576 3.32 13.07 -27.11
C LEU A 576 3.24 13.61 -28.55
N GLN A 577 2.46 14.66 -28.77
CA GLN A 577 2.38 15.32 -30.08
C GLN A 577 3.73 15.94 -30.48
N ALA A 578 4.46 16.53 -29.53
CA ALA A 578 5.81 17.05 -29.79
C ALA A 578 6.78 15.93 -30.19
N LYS A 579 6.71 14.76 -29.53
CA LYS A 579 7.52 13.58 -29.89
C LYS A 579 7.16 13.04 -31.27
N TRP A 580 5.88 12.99 -31.62
CA TRP A 580 5.47 12.62 -32.98
C TRP A 580 6.07 13.57 -34.01
N ILE A 581 5.91 14.88 -33.84
CA ILE A 581 6.43 15.90 -34.77
C ILE A 581 7.95 15.79 -34.92
N GLU A 582 8.68 15.60 -33.80
CA GLU A 582 10.13 15.38 -33.80
C GLU A 582 10.53 14.17 -34.64
N LEU A 583 9.82 13.04 -34.50
CA LEU A 583 10.10 11.82 -35.25
C LEU A 583 9.74 11.93 -36.74
N GLN A 584 8.67 12.64 -37.08
CA GLN A 584 8.32 12.94 -38.47
C GLN A 584 9.42 13.76 -39.14
N ALA A 585 9.92 14.79 -38.46
CA ALA A 585 11.03 15.60 -38.97
C ALA A 585 12.33 14.81 -39.11
N ALA A 586 12.55 13.83 -38.23
CA ALA A 586 13.68 12.91 -38.28
C ALA A 586 13.54 11.77 -39.32
N GLY A 587 12.38 11.62 -39.96
CA GLY A 587 12.11 10.52 -40.91
C GLY A 587 11.98 9.15 -40.24
N VAL A 588 11.66 9.09 -38.94
CA VAL A 588 11.43 7.83 -38.21
C VAL A 588 9.95 7.47 -38.31
N LEU A 589 9.59 6.80 -39.40
CA LEU A 589 8.21 6.48 -39.76
C LEU A 589 7.88 5.01 -39.51
N MET A 590 6.67 4.75 -39.02
CA MET A 590 6.18 3.39 -38.74
C MET A 590 5.10 3.02 -39.77
N ASN A 591 5.18 1.81 -40.32
CA ASN A 591 4.26 1.24 -41.31
C ASN A 591 3.93 2.19 -42.46
N ASP A 592 2.66 2.59 -42.62
CA ASP A 592 2.19 3.55 -43.62
C ASP A 592 2.13 4.99 -43.09
N ASN A 593 2.52 5.21 -41.83
CA ASN A 593 2.57 6.50 -41.15
C ASN A 593 1.22 7.24 -41.05
N ASP A 594 0.09 6.54 -41.21
CA ASP A 594 -1.23 7.08 -40.93
C ASP A 594 -1.40 7.32 -39.41
N PRO A 595 -1.54 8.57 -38.95
CA PRO A 595 -1.67 8.89 -37.53
C PRO A 595 -2.96 8.36 -36.89
N SER A 596 -3.96 7.94 -37.68
CA SER A 596 -5.19 7.33 -37.15
C SER A 596 -4.99 5.89 -36.64
N LYS A 597 -3.84 5.26 -36.91
CA LYS A 597 -3.56 3.85 -36.64
C LYS A 597 -2.71 3.66 -35.39
N ILE A 598 -3.12 2.76 -34.50
CA ILE A 598 -2.50 2.54 -33.17
C ILE A 598 -1.00 2.21 -33.29
N GLU A 599 -0.64 1.29 -34.18
CA GLU A 599 0.72 0.77 -34.34
C GLU A 599 1.72 1.84 -34.82
N ASN A 600 1.24 2.87 -35.53
CA ASN A 600 2.11 3.91 -36.06
C ASN A 600 2.70 4.80 -34.96
N TRP A 601 2.08 4.82 -33.77
CA TRP A 601 2.56 5.56 -32.62
C TRP A 601 3.64 4.84 -31.80
N PHE A 602 4.07 3.64 -32.19
CA PHE A 602 5.07 2.85 -31.46
C PHE A 602 6.36 3.64 -31.17
N ALA A 603 6.90 4.34 -32.17
CA ALA A 603 8.11 5.16 -32.00
C ALA A 603 7.87 6.42 -31.15
N ALA A 604 6.68 7.03 -31.23
CA ALA A 604 6.34 8.19 -30.40
C ALA A 604 6.20 7.79 -28.93
N ALA A 605 5.62 6.62 -28.63
CA ALA A 605 5.59 6.06 -27.27
C ALA A 605 7.00 5.75 -26.74
N TRP A 606 7.89 5.21 -27.60
CA TRP A 606 9.30 5.02 -27.26
C TRP A 606 9.98 6.36 -26.90
N SER A 607 9.81 7.38 -27.73
CA SER A 607 10.38 8.72 -27.50
C SER A 607 9.73 9.46 -26.32
N TYR A 608 8.48 9.14 -25.97
CA TYR A 608 7.82 9.68 -24.78
C TYR A 608 8.58 9.28 -23.51
N ASN A 609 8.93 8.00 -23.39
CA ASN A 609 9.64 7.47 -22.22
C ASN A 609 11.13 7.85 -22.18
N SER A 610 11.86 7.68 -23.27
CA SER A 610 13.34 7.82 -23.27
C SER A 610 13.89 8.97 -24.13
N GLY A 611 13.02 9.72 -24.81
CA GLY A 611 13.42 10.77 -25.75
C GLY A 611 13.95 10.25 -27.10
N TYR A 612 14.18 11.20 -28.01
CA TYR A 612 14.90 11.00 -29.28
C TYR A 612 16.26 11.71 -29.21
N TYR A 613 17.33 10.99 -29.55
CA TYR A 613 18.69 11.50 -29.55
C TYR A 613 19.02 12.08 -30.93
N ALA A 614 19.15 13.40 -31.02
CA ALA A 614 19.44 14.08 -32.29
C ALA A 614 20.83 13.72 -32.86
N PRO A 615 21.02 13.79 -34.20
CA PRO A 615 22.32 13.61 -34.83
C PRO A 615 23.40 14.55 -34.27
N ASN A 616 24.65 14.08 -34.25
CA ASN A 616 25.83 14.83 -33.78
C ASN A 616 25.80 15.26 -32.30
N ARG A 617 25.00 14.59 -31.46
CA ARG A 617 25.05 14.77 -30.01
C ARG A 617 26.46 14.43 -29.50
N GLU A 618 27.02 15.30 -28.67
CA GLU A 618 28.31 15.06 -28.03
C GLU A 618 28.27 13.76 -27.20
N GLY A 619 29.35 12.98 -27.26
CA GLY A 619 29.43 11.66 -26.59
C GLY A 619 28.66 10.53 -27.27
N ALA A 620 27.89 10.77 -28.34
CA ALA A 620 27.13 9.72 -29.02
C ALA A 620 27.94 8.92 -30.07
N ASN A 621 29.13 9.39 -30.44
CA ASN A 621 30.02 8.76 -31.43
C ASN A 621 29.34 8.36 -32.76
N GLY A 622 28.45 9.23 -33.25
CA GLY A 622 27.71 8.98 -34.49
C GLY A 622 26.40 8.20 -34.32
N ALA A 623 26.12 7.65 -33.13
CA ALA A 623 24.79 7.16 -32.81
C ALA A 623 23.77 8.30 -32.68
N TYR A 624 22.56 8.06 -33.15
CA TYR A 624 21.39 8.94 -33.00
C TYR A 624 20.12 8.10 -33.16
N GLY A 625 18.98 8.58 -32.68
CA GLY A 625 17.71 7.87 -32.77
C GLY A 625 17.05 7.57 -31.43
N LEU A 626 16.23 6.53 -31.42
CA LEU A 626 15.52 6.00 -30.26
C LEU A 626 16.43 5.06 -29.45
N GLY A 627 16.52 5.27 -28.13
CA GLY A 627 17.49 4.62 -27.23
C GLY A 627 17.32 3.10 -27.05
N TRP A 628 18.42 2.39 -26.76
CA TRP A 628 18.49 0.91 -26.76
C TRP A 628 17.62 0.19 -25.71
N THR A 629 17.37 0.80 -24.57
CA THR A 629 16.59 0.21 -23.45
C THR A 629 15.20 -0.27 -23.89
N ASN A 630 14.57 0.47 -24.80
CA ASN A 630 13.22 0.20 -25.29
C ASN A 630 13.22 -0.57 -26.63
N ASN A 631 14.40 -0.95 -27.14
CA ASN A 631 14.48 -1.77 -28.35
C ASN A 631 13.95 -3.18 -28.06
N PRO A 632 12.97 -3.69 -28.80
CA PRO A 632 12.46 -5.04 -28.64
C PRO A 632 13.51 -6.16 -28.71
N ALA A 633 14.66 -5.90 -29.35
CA ALA A 633 15.81 -6.79 -29.46
C ALA A 633 16.79 -6.72 -28.28
N ASN A 634 16.54 -5.85 -27.30
CA ASN A 634 17.30 -5.84 -26.07
C ASN A 634 17.06 -7.17 -25.31
N PRO A 635 18.10 -7.99 -25.04
CA PRO A 635 17.89 -9.32 -24.48
C PRO A 635 17.48 -9.34 -23.00
N ARG A 636 17.29 -8.16 -22.40
CA ARG A 636 16.54 -8.01 -21.14
C ARG A 636 15.10 -8.52 -21.27
N TYR A 637 14.53 -8.46 -22.47
CA TYR A 637 13.18 -8.93 -22.75
C TYR A 637 13.21 -10.34 -23.39
N PRO A 638 12.28 -11.24 -23.04
CA PRO A 638 12.21 -12.56 -23.70
C PRO A 638 11.92 -12.47 -25.20
N GLU A 639 12.67 -13.19 -26.04
CA GLU A 639 12.56 -13.21 -27.52
C GLU A 639 11.17 -13.72 -28.02
N GLY A 640 10.41 -14.45 -27.19
CA GLY A 640 9.12 -15.06 -27.54
C GLY A 640 7.90 -14.52 -26.77
N ARG A 641 8.01 -13.35 -26.14
CA ARG A 641 6.90 -12.76 -25.35
C ARG A 641 5.66 -12.50 -26.23
N ALA A 642 4.47 -12.71 -25.69
CA ALA A 642 3.21 -12.39 -26.39
C ALA A 642 2.92 -10.88 -26.37
N MET A 643 1.79 -10.46 -26.93
CA MET A 643 1.26 -9.10 -26.72
C MET A 643 0.99 -8.86 -25.24
N PHE A 644 1.48 -7.74 -24.68
CA PHE A 644 1.26 -7.38 -23.28
C PHE A 644 -0.24 -7.21 -22.97
N GLY A 645 -0.67 -7.73 -21.82
CA GLY A 645 -2.05 -7.65 -21.34
C GLY A 645 -3.00 -8.64 -21.99
N LYS A 646 -2.57 -9.40 -23.02
CA LYS A 646 -3.36 -10.52 -23.58
C LYS A 646 -3.66 -11.56 -22.49
N ASP A 647 -2.69 -11.75 -21.60
CA ASP A 647 -2.85 -12.52 -20.38
C ASP A 647 -2.84 -11.54 -19.20
N PRO A 648 -3.86 -11.52 -18.32
CA PRO A 648 -3.89 -10.64 -17.16
C PRO A 648 -2.67 -10.78 -16.22
N ARG A 649 -1.96 -11.92 -16.26
CA ARG A 649 -0.71 -12.12 -15.49
C ARG A 649 0.42 -11.21 -15.94
N ASP A 650 0.36 -10.65 -17.14
CA ASP A 650 1.39 -9.76 -17.69
C ASP A 650 1.53 -8.49 -16.83
N PHE A 651 0.42 -7.97 -16.26
CA PHE A 651 0.43 -6.77 -15.40
C PHE A 651 1.19 -6.97 -14.10
N ALA A 652 1.35 -8.21 -13.62
CA ALA A 652 2.19 -8.52 -12.45
C ALA A 652 3.67 -8.69 -12.81
N LYS A 653 4.01 -8.81 -14.11
CA LYS A 653 5.38 -8.98 -14.61
C LYS A 653 5.71 -8.04 -15.80
N PRO A 654 5.42 -6.73 -15.72
CA PRO A 654 5.56 -5.81 -16.85
C PRO A 654 7.02 -5.61 -17.29
N GLN A 655 7.99 -5.92 -16.43
CA GLN A 655 9.42 -5.87 -16.73
C GLN A 655 9.87 -6.79 -17.88
N GLN A 656 9.00 -7.69 -18.36
CA GLN A 656 9.30 -8.56 -19.51
C GLN A 656 9.03 -7.90 -20.87
N TRP A 657 8.43 -6.71 -20.92
CA TRP A 657 8.13 -5.97 -22.16
C TRP A 657 8.80 -4.59 -22.16
N PRO A 658 9.31 -4.10 -23.31
CA PRO A 658 9.74 -2.70 -23.44
C PRO A 658 8.55 -1.74 -23.36
N TYR A 659 8.81 -0.48 -22.96
CA TYR A 659 7.77 0.54 -22.77
C TYR A 659 6.75 0.65 -23.93
N PRO A 660 7.15 0.79 -25.21
CA PRO A 660 6.18 0.94 -26.30
C PRO A 660 5.29 -0.30 -26.51
N GLU A 661 5.79 -1.51 -26.22
CA GLU A 661 4.95 -2.72 -26.26
C GLU A 661 3.93 -2.73 -25.13
N ARG A 662 4.27 -2.18 -23.95
CA ARG A 662 3.32 -2.05 -22.83
C ARG A 662 2.23 -1.04 -23.16
N VAL A 663 2.56 0.11 -23.73
CA VAL A 663 1.59 1.13 -24.16
C VAL A 663 0.60 0.57 -25.19
N LEU A 664 1.10 -0.11 -26.22
CA LEU A 664 0.22 -0.80 -27.19
C LEU A 664 -0.59 -1.92 -26.53
N GLY A 665 -0.01 -2.62 -25.56
CA GLY A 665 -0.69 -3.63 -24.75
C GLY A 665 -1.86 -3.07 -23.96
N PHE A 666 -1.69 -1.94 -23.26
CA PHE A 666 -2.77 -1.22 -22.61
C PHE A 666 -3.82 -0.74 -23.61
N ALA A 667 -3.41 -0.23 -24.78
CA ALA A 667 -4.33 0.18 -25.84
C ALA A 667 -5.20 -0.98 -26.34
N ALA A 668 -4.63 -2.18 -26.48
CA ALA A 668 -5.30 -3.37 -27.00
C ALA A 668 -6.07 -4.17 -25.95
N ASN A 669 -5.55 -4.25 -24.72
CA ASN A 669 -6.01 -5.09 -23.63
C ASN A 669 -5.90 -4.35 -22.27
N PRO A 670 -6.66 -3.26 -22.06
CA PRO A 670 -6.59 -2.49 -20.82
C PRO A 670 -7.03 -3.36 -19.62
N PRO A 671 -6.36 -3.25 -18.46
CA PRO A 671 -6.79 -3.94 -17.25
C PRO A 671 -8.04 -3.27 -16.66
N SER A 672 -8.49 -3.82 -15.54
CA SER A 672 -9.53 -3.23 -14.72
C SER A 672 -8.96 -2.50 -13.50
N GLY A 673 -9.72 -1.55 -12.99
CA GLY A 673 -9.44 -0.76 -11.79
C GLY A 673 -10.73 -0.34 -11.12
N TYR A 674 -10.62 0.31 -9.97
CA TYR A 674 -11.79 0.71 -9.21
C TYR A 674 -12.30 2.09 -9.61
N GLU A 675 -13.62 2.30 -9.60
CA GLU A 675 -14.26 3.63 -9.69
C GLU A 675 -14.92 4.09 -8.38
N ALA A 676 -15.08 3.16 -7.43
CA ALA A 676 -15.53 3.35 -6.06
C ALA A 676 -15.14 2.09 -5.24
N PRO A 677 -15.28 2.07 -3.90
CA PRO A 677 -15.00 0.88 -3.11
C PRO A 677 -15.86 -0.28 -3.62
N ASP A 678 -15.23 -1.41 -3.90
CA ASP A 678 -15.85 -2.64 -4.42
C ASP A 678 -16.48 -2.52 -5.82
N VAL A 679 -16.23 -1.44 -6.58
CA VAL A 679 -16.76 -1.26 -7.95
C VAL A 679 -15.63 -1.24 -8.96
N GLU A 680 -15.34 -2.42 -9.52
CA GLU A 680 -14.33 -2.61 -10.56
C GLU A 680 -14.90 -2.32 -11.97
N VAL A 681 -14.16 -1.54 -12.76
CA VAL A 681 -14.45 -1.19 -14.15
C VAL A 681 -13.20 -1.36 -15.02
N PRO A 682 -13.32 -1.48 -16.35
CA PRO A 682 -12.16 -1.33 -17.23
C PRO A 682 -11.54 0.05 -17.03
N PHE A 683 -10.21 0.13 -17.11
CA PHE A 683 -9.50 1.41 -17.11
C PHE A 683 -10.07 2.36 -18.19
N PHE A 684 -10.31 1.84 -19.39
CA PHE A 684 -10.94 2.55 -20.52
C PHE A 684 -11.40 1.54 -21.59
N ARG A 685 -12.09 1.99 -22.64
CA ARG A 685 -12.41 1.14 -23.81
C ARG A 685 -11.17 0.90 -24.66
N ALA A 686 -10.86 -0.37 -24.90
CA ALA A 686 -9.75 -0.80 -25.75
C ALA A 686 -9.91 -0.33 -27.21
N ALA A 687 -8.83 -0.36 -27.98
CA ALA A 687 -8.88 -0.20 -29.43
C ALA A 687 -9.49 -1.46 -30.08
N TRP A 688 -9.84 -1.38 -31.36
CA TRP A 688 -10.43 -2.51 -32.08
C TRP A 688 -9.66 -2.85 -33.37
N TRP A 689 -9.76 -4.12 -33.77
CA TRP A 689 -9.12 -4.71 -34.97
C TRP A 689 -10.13 -5.55 -35.76
N MET A 690 -9.79 -5.96 -36.98
CA MET A 690 -10.66 -6.84 -37.79
C MET A 690 -10.61 -8.33 -37.36
N SER A 691 -9.61 -8.74 -36.58
CA SER A 691 -9.51 -10.09 -36.01
C SER A 691 -8.64 -10.13 -34.75
N GLU A 692 -8.78 -11.16 -33.93
CA GLU A 692 -7.94 -11.34 -32.73
C GLU A 692 -6.47 -11.53 -33.09
N GLU A 693 -6.18 -12.20 -34.20
CA GLU A 693 -4.82 -12.40 -34.72
C GLU A 693 -4.15 -11.05 -35.07
N LEU A 694 -4.87 -10.14 -35.73
CA LEU A 694 -4.35 -8.82 -36.05
C LEU A 694 -4.08 -7.96 -34.80
N ARG A 695 -4.94 -8.09 -33.77
CA ARG A 695 -4.73 -7.46 -32.46
C ARG A 695 -3.49 -8.02 -31.77
N ASP A 696 -3.31 -9.34 -31.79
CA ASP A 696 -2.15 -10.01 -31.18
C ASP A 696 -0.83 -9.65 -31.87
N LEU A 697 -0.89 -9.33 -33.17
CA LEU A 697 0.22 -8.86 -33.99
C LEU A 697 0.36 -7.32 -34.00
N ALA A 698 -0.33 -6.59 -33.12
CA ALA A 698 -0.15 -5.14 -33.00
C ALA A 698 1.29 -4.78 -32.56
N LYS A 699 1.89 -5.58 -31.68
CA LYS A 699 3.33 -5.46 -31.39
C LYS A 699 4.18 -5.97 -32.57
N PRO A 700 5.35 -5.37 -32.82
CA PRO A 700 6.27 -5.85 -33.84
C PRO A 700 6.97 -7.15 -33.42
N ASP A 701 7.54 -7.86 -34.40
CA ASP A 701 8.53 -8.90 -34.11
C ASP A 701 9.74 -8.29 -33.40
N TRP A 702 10.34 -9.02 -32.46
CA TRP A 702 11.42 -8.48 -31.63
C TRP A 702 12.66 -8.07 -32.43
N ARG A 703 12.87 -8.61 -33.65
CA ARG A 703 13.99 -8.22 -34.54
C ARG A 703 13.70 -7.03 -35.44
N THR A 704 12.47 -6.49 -35.44
CA THR A 704 12.03 -5.43 -36.36
C THR A 704 12.96 -4.21 -36.35
N PHE A 705 13.53 -3.87 -35.20
CA PHE A 705 14.43 -2.72 -34.99
C PHE A 705 15.90 -3.12 -34.81
N CYS A 706 16.30 -4.27 -35.38
CA CYS A 706 17.66 -4.77 -35.31
C CYS A 706 18.25 -5.01 -36.71
N ASP A 707 19.06 -4.07 -37.18
CA ASP A 707 19.66 -4.12 -38.52
C ASP A 707 21.15 -3.73 -38.46
N PRO A 708 22.07 -4.60 -38.95
CA PRO A 708 23.51 -4.35 -38.87
C PRO A 708 23.97 -3.10 -39.61
N VAL A 709 23.24 -2.70 -40.66
CA VAL A 709 23.61 -1.58 -41.52
C VAL A 709 23.00 -0.27 -41.00
N LYS A 710 21.79 -0.34 -40.45
CA LYS A 710 21.03 0.85 -40.03
C LYS A 710 21.39 1.34 -38.62
N ASN A 711 21.50 0.43 -37.65
CA ASN A 711 21.75 0.80 -36.26
C ASN A 711 22.84 -0.06 -35.61
N LEU A 712 23.65 -0.78 -36.40
CA LEU A 712 24.71 -1.67 -35.92
C LEU A 712 24.18 -2.78 -34.99
N CYS A 713 22.90 -3.12 -35.09
CA CYS A 713 22.30 -4.22 -34.34
C CYS A 713 22.36 -5.51 -35.17
N SER A 714 23.14 -6.49 -34.73
CA SER A 714 23.34 -7.76 -35.43
C SER A 714 22.48 -8.88 -34.84
N PRO A 715 21.53 -9.47 -35.59
CA PRO A 715 20.68 -10.54 -35.07
C PRO A 715 21.43 -11.87 -34.84
N THR A 716 22.72 -11.94 -35.19
CA THR A 716 23.54 -13.16 -35.16
C THR A 716 24.85 -13.00 -34.37
N VAL A 717 25.16 -11.80 -33.89
CA VAL A 717 26.41 -11.51 -33.17
C VAL A 717 26.09 -10.75 -31.90
N ASP A 718 26.55 -11.26 -30.77
CA ASP A 718 26.51 -10.54 -29.50
C ASP A 718 27.80 -9.77 -29.27
N TYR A 719 27.62 -8.55 -28.77
CA TYR A 719 28.68 -7.64 -28.39
C TYR A 719 28.55 -7.30 -26.93
N VAL A 720 29.69 -7.19 -26.26
CA VAL A 720 29.81 -6.99 -24.82
C VAL A 720 29.93 -5.51 -24.52
N PRO A 721 28.92 -4.84 -23.93
CA PRO A 721 29.10 -3.51 -23.39
C PRO A 721 30.29 -3.52 -22.47
N ASP A 722 31.27 -2.71 -22.78
CA ASP A 722 32.49 -2.50 -22.02
C ASP A 722 32.80 -1.02 -21.86
N HIS A 723 31.87 -0.14 -22.28
CA HIS A 723 31.93 1.30 -22.03
C HIS A 723 31.43 1.62 -20.60
N PRO A 724 32.17 2.43 -19.80
CA PRO A 724 31.86 2.69 -18.38
C PRO A 724 30.38 2.95 -18.05
N ASP A 725 29.68 3.74 -18.87
CA ASP A 725 28.28 4.12 -18.64
C ASP A 725 27.26 2.97 -18.71
N VAL A 726 27.57 1.92 -19.46
CA VAL A 726 26.62 0.83 -19.75
C VAL A 726 27.19 -0.53 -19.43
N VAL A 727 28.35 -0.56 -18.76
CA VAL A 727 28.90 -1.87 -18.52
C VAL A 727 27.96 -2.66 -17.62
N GLY A 728 27.97 -3.97 -17.82
CA GLY A 728 27.16 -4.95 -17.12
C GLY A 728 25.68 -4.93 -17.41
N GLU A 729 25.23 -4.04 -18.29
CA GLU A 729 24.06 -4.35 -19.11
C GLU A 729 24.18 -5.76 -19.71
N PRO A 730 23.07 -6.48 -19.86
CA PRO A 730 23.05 -7.66 -20.70
C PRO A 730 23.60 -7.23 -22.05
N ALA A 731 24.56 -7.98 -22.58
CA ALA A 731 25.13 -7.65 -23.87
C ALA A 731 24.16 -7.82 -25.05
N GLY A 732 24.62 -8.17 -26.24
CA GLY A 732 23.69 -8.70 -27.23
C GLY A 732 23.87 -8.06 -28.57
N PRO A 733 22.81 -7.96 -29.37
CA PRO A 733 23.00 -7.70 -30.79
C PRO A 733 23.56 -6.29 -31.06
N CYS A 734 23.62 -5.40 -30.07
CA CYS A 734 24.12 -4.05 -30.28
C CYS A 734 25.65 -3.94 -30.42
N GLY A 735 26.14 -3.75 -31.64
CA GLY A 735 27.57 -3.65 -31.98
C GLY A 735 28.16 -2.26 -32.11
N HIS A 736 27.43 -1.22 -31.71
CA HIS A 736 27.95 0.15 -31.72
C HIS A 736 29.10 0.30 -30.71
N LYS A 737 30.13 1.06 -31.09
CA LYS A 737 31.29 1.38 -30.25
C LYS A 737 31.41 2.87 -30.04
N SER A 738 31.79 3.26 -28.83
CA SER A 738 32.27 4.59 -28.45
C SER A 738 33.58 4.97 -29.17
N VAL A 739 34.00 6.23 -29.00
CA VAL A 739 35.23 6.77 -29.58
C VAL A 739 36.48 6.01 -29.08
N ASP A 740 36.43 5.51 -27.85
CA ASP A 740 37.51 4.74 -27.21
C ASP A 740 37.49 3.26 -27.62
N GLY A 741 36.57 2.86 -28.51
CA GLY A 741 36.47 1.51 -29.05
C GLY A 741 35.66 0.52 -28.20
N TYR A 742 35.06 0.99 -27.11
CA TYR A 742 34.18 0.20 -26.23
C TYR A 742 32.75 0.15 -26.74
N TYR A 743 32.11 -1.01 -26.69
CA TYR A 743 30.67 -1.16 -26.93
C TYR A 743 29.87 -0.42 -25.85
N ASP A 744 28.97 0.45 -26.30
CA ASP A 744 28.30 1.44 -25.44
C ASP A 744 26.77 1.39 -25.51
N LEU A 745 26.23 0.33 -26.12
CA LEU A 745 24.79 0.11 -26.32
C LEU A 745 24.07 1.21 -27.09
N LYS A 746 24.76 2.00 -27.92
CA LYS A 746 24.10 3.05 -28.72
C LYS A 746 23.58 2.60 -30.09
N CYS A 747 22.98 1.41 -30.17
CA CYS A 747 22.31 0.91 -31.39
C CYS A 747 20.93 1.52 -31.58
N TRP A 748 20.92 2.84 -31.58
CA TRP A 748 19.73 3.66 -31.56
C TRP A 748 19.03 3.65 -32.91
N TRP A 749 17.71 3.45 -32.88
CA TRP A 749 16.93 3.29 -34.10
C TRP A 749 16.49 4.63 -34.68
N HIS A 750 16.71 4.85 -35.97
CA HIS A 750 16.43 6.14 -36.63
C HIS A 750 15.97 6.00 -38.10
N HIS A 751 15.42 4.86 -38.49
CA HIS A 751 14.97 4.59 -39.86
C HIS A 751 13.46 4.34 -39.96
N PRO A 752 12.85 4.52 -41.14
CA PRO A 752 11.52 3.98 -41.43
C PRO A 752 11.48 2.45 -41.30
N VAL A 753 10.36 1.92 -40.82
CA VAL A 753 10.14 0.47 -40.69
C VAL A 753 8.68 0.09 -40.93
N THR A 754 8.45 -1.11 -41.46
CA THR A 754 7.11 -1.63 -41.74
C THR A 754 7.01 -3.09 -41.29
N TRP A 755 6.06 -3.40 -40.42
CA TRP A 755 5.68 -4.78 -40.08
C TRP A 755 4.21 -5.08 -40.39
N LYS A 756 3.37 -4.04 -40.53
CA LYS A 756 2.01 -4.13 -41.09
C LYS A 756 1.95 -3.36 -42.40
N ALA A 757 1.90 -4.08 -43.52
CA ALA A 757 2.00 -3.48 -44.84
C ALA A 757 0.69 -2.81 -45.31
N ASN A 758 -0.47 -3.24 -44.79
CA ASN A 758 -1.77 -2.71 -45.14
C ASN A 758 -2.53 -2.23 -43.89
N CYS A 759 -2.10 -1.11 -43.32
CA CYS A 759 -2.67 -0.59 -42.07
C CYS A 759 -4.15 -0.17 -42.18
N ALA A 760 -4.71 -0.07 -43.39
CA ALA A 760 -6.15 0.08 -43.58
C ALA A 760 -6.94 -1.09 -42.94
N ASP A 761 -6.43 -2.32 -43.11
CA ASP A 761 -7.09 -3.55 -42.65
C ASP A 761 -6.37 -4.22 -41.47
N ASP A 762 -5.05 -4.10 -41.39
CA ASP A 762 -4.21 -4.84 -40.46
C ASP A 762 -4.04 -4.14 -39.10
N CYS A 763 -4.10 -2.81 -39.08
CA CYS A 763 -3.78 -1.98 -37.92
C CYS A 763 -5.01 -1.68 -37.05
N GLY A 764 -4.73 -1.36 -35.79
CA GLY A 764 -5.72 -1.03 -34.79
C GLY A 764 -6.37 0.32 -35.04
N ASN A 765 -7.61 0.43 -34.62
CA ASN A 765 -8.43 1.61 -34.80
C ASN A 765 -8.94 2.11 -33.45
N GLU A 766 -9.09 3.43 -33.38
CA GLU A 766 -9.63 4.11 -32.22
C GLU A 766 -11.07 3.69 -31.90
N PHE A 767 -11.39 3.65 -30.60
CA PHE A 767 -12.77 3.56 -30.11
C PHE A 767 -13.07 4.77 -29.21
N ILE A 768 -14.07 5.58 -29.56
CA ILE A 768 -14.45 6.74 -28.76
C ILE A 768 -15.74 6.45 -28.00
N ARG A 769 -15.69 6.55 -26.67
CA ARG A 769 -16.87 6.51 -25.81
C ARG A 769 -17.48 7.90 -25.65
N TYR A 770 -16.64 8.91 -25.46
CA TYR A 770 -17.05 10.30 -25.23
C TYR A 770 -16.74 11.13 -26.47
N ASP A 771 -17.69 11.23 -27.39
CA ASP A 771 -17.48 11.85 -28.69
C ASP A 771 -17.53 13.39 -28.63
N TYR A 772 -16.59 14.05 -29.31
CA TYR A 772 -16.52 15.50 -29.39
C TYR A 772 -17.35 16.02 -30.58
N PRO A 773 -18.06 17.16 -30.48
CA PRO A 773 -18.16 18.06 -29.32
C PRO A 773 -19.27 17.68 -28.33
N ALA A 774 -20.02 16.59 -28.57
CA ALA A 774 -21.19 16.23 -27.76
C ALA A 774 -20.89 16.09 -26.26
N TYR A 775 -19.64 15.72 -25.90
CA TYR A 775 -19.20 15.54 -24.51
C TYR A 775 -18.21 16.62 -24.00
N GLU A 776 -17.95 17.69 -24.74
CA GLU A 776 -16.92 18.69 -24.40
C GLU A 776 -17.13 19.37 -23.03
N ASN A 777 -18.39 19.52 -22.62
CA ASN A 777 -18.78 20.10 -21.33
C ASN A 777 -19.45 19.07 -20.40
N ASN A 778 -19.34 17.77 -20.72
CA ASN A 778 -20.00 16.69 -20.00
C ASN A 778 -18.97 15.81 -19.27
N GLU A 779 -18.13 16.43 -18.45
CA GLU A 779 -17.21 15.71 -17.56
C GLU A 779 -18.00 14.74 -16.68
N PRO A 780 -17.60 13.45 -16.60
CA PRO A 780 -18.23 12.53 -15.67
C PRO A 780 -18.14 13.08 -14.24
N ALA A 781 -19.27 13.11 -13.53
CA ALA A 781 -19.35 13.63 -12.17
C ALA A 781 -18.36 12.93 -11.24
N ASP A 782 -17.91 13.61 -10.18
CA ASP A 782 -16.99 13.05 -9.20
C ASP A 782 -17.55 11.84 -8.45
N GLY A 783 -16.64 11.02 -7.90
CA GLY A 783 -16.98 9.95 -6.97
C GLY A 783 -16.99 10.42 -5.51
N THR A 784 -17.34 9.53 -4.59
CA THR A 784 -17.17 9.74 -3.14
C THR A 784 -16.95 8.37 -2.50
N SER A 785 -15.70 8.02 -2.20
CA SER A 785 -15.33 6.69 -1.71
C SER A 785 -15.39 6.60 -0.18
N TYR A 786 -14.68 7.48 0.52
CA TYR A 786 -14.67 7.55 1.99
C TYR A 786 -15.02 8.98 2.45
N PRO A 787 -16.30 9.38 2.49
CA PRO A 787 -16.69 10.73 2.89
C PRO A 787 -16.26 11.04 4.33
N PRO A 788 -15.82 12.28 4.61
CA PRO A 788 -15.36 12.65 5.95
C PRO A 788 -16.51 12.79 6.95
N THR A 789 -16.18 12.70 8.24
CA THR A 789 -17.11 12.96 9.34
C THR A 789 -17.00 14.42 9.80
N CYS A 790 -18.08 15.18 9.65
CA CYS A 790 -18.15 16.58 10.04
C CYS A 790 -19.01 16.79 11.31
N GLY A 791 -18.59 17.69 12.20
CA GLY A 791 -19.36 18.09 13.40
C GLY A 791 -19.10 17.22 14.63
N THR A 792 -20.13 16.95 15.44
CA THR A 792 -20.00 16.21 16.73
C THR A 792 -20.46 14.76 16.64
N ALA A 793 -20.62 14.22 15.42
CA ALA A 793 -21.14 12.87 15.24
C ALA A 793 -20.24 11.84 15.95
N GLY A 794 -20.85 10.97 16.77
CA GLY A 794 -20.12 9.96 17.56
C GLY A 794 -19.48 10.49 18.85
N LEU A 795 -19.62 11.79 19.18
CA LEU A 795 -19.11 12.38 20.42
C LEU A 795 -20.21 13.05 21.26
N PRO A 796 -20.04 13.14 22.59
CA PRO A 796 -20.85 13.99 23.45
C PRO A 796 -20.76 15.47 23.07
N THR A 797 -21.81 16.26 23.33
CA THR A 797 -21.84 17.70 23.00
C THR A 797 -20.83 18.54 23.78
N SER A 798 -20.33 18.04 24.91
CA SER A 798 -19.27 18.67 25.72
C SER A 798 -17.86 18.31 25.27
N ALA A 799 -17.71 17.52 24.20
CA ALA A 799 -16.40 17.13 23.69
C ALA A 799 -15.63 18.34 23.15
N MET A 800 -14.37 18.45 23.58
CA MET A 800 -13.41 19.40 23.06
C MET A 800 -12.42 18.64 22.19
N VAL A 801 -12.39 18.95 20.90
CA VAL A 801 -11.56 18.22 19.95
C VAL A 801 -10.33 19.04 19.57
N VAL A 802 -9.17 18.40 19.63
CA VAL A 802 -7.92 18.85 19.03
C VAL A 802 -7.72 18.01 17.77
N ASP A 803 -7.64 18.67 16.62
CA ASP A 803 -7.53 18.07 15.28
C ASP A 803 -6.09 18.06 14.79
N ASP A 804 -5.80 17.32 13.73
CA ASP A 804 -4.46 17.25 13.13
C ASP A 804 -4.08 18.48 12.30
N ILE A 805 -5.01 19.39 12.06
CA ILE A 805 -4.73 20.67 11.42
C ILE A 805 -5.31 21.85 12.19
N PRO A 806 -4.68 23.04 12.10
CA PRO A 806 -5.21 24.24 12.73
C PRO A 806 -6.67 24.49 12.33
N ARG A 807 -7.48 24.94 13.30
CA ARG A 807 -8.91 25.23 13.12
C ARG A 807 -9.20 26.16 11.94
N MET A 808 -8.27 27.06 11.61
CA MET A 808 -8.40 28.04 10.52
C MET A 808 -8.03 27.48 9.15
N THR A 809 -7.39 26.32 9.07
CA THR A 809 -7.06 25.65 7.80
C THR A 809 -8.34 25.12 7.18
N ALA A 810 -8.71 25.67 6.03
CA ALA A 810 -9.92 25.26 5.33
C ALA A 810 -9.79 23.82 4.82
N PRO A 811 -10.79 22.95 5.04
CA PRO A 811 -10.80 21.62 4.45
C PRO A 811 -10.82 21.70 2.91
N VAL A 812 -9.97 20.90 2.26
CA VAL A 812 -9.82 20.91 0.79
C VAL A 812 -10.98 20.22 0.10
N ARG A 813 -11.32 18.99 0.55
CA ARG A 813 -12.35 18.15 -0.08
C ARG A 813 -13.77 18.67 0.17
N ASP A 814 -14.15 18.87 1.43
CA ASP A 814 -15.45 19.43 1.81
C ASP A 814 -15.27 20.76 2.51
N VAL A 815 -15.27 21.85 1.72
CA VAL A 815 -15.13 23.24 2.19
C VAL A 815 -16.22 23.66 3.20
N ASN A 816 -17.31 22.90 3.30
CA ASN A 816 -18.41 23.15 4.23
C ASN A 816 -18.35 22.27 5.49
N CYS A 817 -17.33 21.41 5.62
CA CYS A 817 -17.18 20.51 6.76
C CYS A 817 -17.02 21.31 8.05
N LYS A 818 -18.10 21.37 8.84
CA LYS A 818 -18.15 22.19 10.06
C LYS A 818 -17.38 21.52 11.19
N ARG A 819 -16.46 22.28 11.77
CA ARG A 819 -15.57 21.92 12.88
C ARG A 819 -16.04 22.54 14.20
N ALA A 820 -17.31 22.32 14.56
CA ALA A 820 -18.02 23.12 15.57
C ALA A 820 -17.56 22.91 17.03
N ASN A 821 -16.99 21.75 17.35
CA ASN A 821 -16.48 21.32 18.66
C ASN A 821 -14.94 21.33 18.72
N PHE A 822 -14.29 21.98 17.75
CA PHE A 822 -12.85 22.22 17.81
C PHE A 822 -12.56 23.18 18.95
N ALA A 823 -11.84 22.68 19.93
CA ALA A 823 -11.21 23.53 20.92
C ALA A 823 -9.91 24.07 20.34
N ASP A 824 -9.48 25.22 20.86
CA ASP A 824 -8.12 25.67 20.58
C ASP A 824 -7.16 24.63 21.19
N GLY A 825 -6.08 24.31 20.46
CA GLY A 825 -5.15 23.24 20.77
C GLY A 825 -4.03 23.17 19.75
N THR A 826 -3.00 22.39 20.03
CA THR A 826 -1.87 22.16 19.13
C THR A 826 -1.79 20.70 18.71
N PHE A 827 -1.45 20.49 17.46
CA PHE A 827 -1.04 19.21 16.92
C PHE A 827 0.39 19.31 16.44
N GLU A 828 1.19 18.32 16.81
CA GLU A 828 2.62 18.27 16.51
C GLU A 828 2.97 16.92 15.92
N LEU A 829 3.73 16.95 14.83
CA LEU A 829 4.40 15.78 14.27
C LEU A 829 5.91 15.91 14.50
N THR A 830 6.51 14.86 15.05
CA THR A 830 7.97 14.74 15.15
C THR A 830 8.42 13.50 14.40
N PHE A 831 9.59 13.58 13.75
CA PHE A 831 10.08 12.55 12.86
C PHE A 831 11.32 11.86 13.41
N GLY A 832 11.48 10.58 13.07
CA GLY A 832 12.75 9.88 13.15
C GLY A 832 13.78 10.53 12.23
N HIS A 833 15.05 10.39 12.60
CA HIS A 833 16.16 10.97 11.84
C HIS A 833 17.02 9.89 11.21
N ASN A 834 17.52 10.16 10.01
CA ASN A 834 18.51 9.32 9.33
C ASN A 834 19.92 9.55 9.90
N ALA A 835 20.92 8.81 9.37
CA ALA A 835 22.31 8.94 9.78
C ALA A 835 22.92 10.35 9.56
N ALA A 836 22.34 11.15 8.66
CA ALA A 836 22.73 12.54 8.41
C ALA A 836 22.01 13.56 9.31
N GLY A 837 21.13 13.10 10.21
CA GLY A 837 20.34 13.95 11.10
C GLY A 837 19.15 14.66 10.44
N GLN A 838 18.74 14.24 9.24
CA GLN A 838 17.57 14.78 8.54
C GLN A 838 16.31 14.02 8.94
N ASP A 839 15.16 14.69 8.90
CA ASP A 839 13.84 14.14 9.26
C ASP A 839 13.34 13.14 8.21
N SER A 840 13.84 11.91 8.23
CA SER A 840 13.44 10.85 7.29
C SER A 840 12.01 10.36 7.48
N GLY A 841 11.42 10.50 8.68
CA GLY A 841 10.02 10.11 8.93
C GLY A 841 9.00 10.79 8.00
N LYS A 842 9.31 11.98 7.46
CA LYS A 842 8.41 12.66 6.51
C LYS A 842 8.30 11.98 5.14
N ILE A 843 9.26 11.11 4.81
CA ILE A 843 9.27 10.35 3.56
C ILE A 843 8.06 9.40 3.50
N GLY A 844 7.77 8.73 4.61
CA GLY A 844 6.64 7.80 4.75
C GLY A 844 5.30 8.47 5.07
N LEU A 845 5.29 9.75 5.41
CA LEU A 845 4.07 10.47 5.75
C LEU A 845 3.17 10.71 4.53
N GLN A 846 1.87 10.51 4.70
CA GLN A 846 0.82 10.79 3.73
C GLN A 846 -0.32 11.59 4.40
N GLN A 847 -1.21 12.14 3.57
CA GLN A 847 -2.44 12.81 3.99
C GLN A 847 -3.65 12.34 3.17
N SER A 848 -4.83 12.44 3.76
CA SER A 848 -6.10 12.16 3.11
C SER A 848 -7.17 13.18 3.50
N GLY A 849 -8.11 13.46 2.59
CA GLY A 849 -9.29 14.29 2.83
C GLY A 849 -10.49 13.50 3.39
N GLY A 850 -10.28 12.32 3.96
CA GLY A 850 -11.28 11.57 4.74
C GLY A 850 -11.25 11.95 6.22
N GLY A 851 -11.68 11.03 7.08
CA GLY A 851 -11.56 11.17 8.54
C GLY A 851 -12.42 12.28 9.14
N TYR A 852 -12.15 12.61 10.39
CA TYR A 852 -12.79 13.73 11.06
C TYR A 852 -12.31 15.06 10.50
N GLY A 853 -13.18 16.06 10.43
CA GLY A 853 -12.78 17.40 9.98
C GLY A 853 -12.38 17.51 8.50
N SER A 854 -12.48 16.42 7.71
CA SER A 854 -12.05 16.33 6.30
C SER A 854 -10.53 16.41 6.09
N HIS A 855 -9.75 15.94 7.05
CA HIS A 855 -8.30 15.78 6.93
C HIS A 855 -7.80 14.71 7.92
N PHE A 856 -6.79 13.93 7.54
CA PHE A 856 -5.94 13.20 8.49
C PHE A 856 -4.58 12.90 7.87
N TYR A 857 -3.53 12.84 8.68
CA TYR A 857 -2.23 12.29 8.30
C TYR A 857 -2.17 10.78 8.58
N PHE A 858 -1.35 10.03 7.84
CA PHE A 858 -1.11 8.63 8.14
C PHE A 858 0.27 8.17 7.66
N THR A 859 0.75 7.08 8.24
CA THR A 859 1.99 6.44 7.83
C THR A 859 1.97 4.94 8.12
N ASP A 860 2.97 4.24 7.62
CA ASP A 860 3.20 2.83 7.89
C ASP A 860 3.68 2.61 9.31
N ILE A 861 3.23 1.52 9.95
CA ILE A 861 3.69 1.12 11.28
C ILE A 861 5.01 0.36 11.15
N GLY A 862 6.06 0.84 11.81
CA GLY A 862 7.39 0.23 11.86
C GLY A 862 7.58 -0.69 13.08
N MET A 863 8.59 -1.55 13.04
CA MET A 863 8.96 -2.35 14.21
C MET A 863 9.94 -1.58 15.09
N ALA A 864 9.67 -1.49 16.40
CA ALA A 864 10.54 -0.72 17.32
C ALA A 864 11.99 -1.25 17.36
N SER A 865 12.17 -2.57 17.19
CA SER A 865 13.47 -3.23 17.16
C SER A 865 14.30 -2.96 15.90
N ASP A 866 13.70 -2.37 14.86
CA ASP A 866 14.31 -2.17 13.55
C ASP A 866 14.85 -0.74 13.39
N ASP A 867 16.10 -0.62 12.97
CA ASP A 867 16.81 0.67 12.88
C ASP A 867 16.18 1.56 11.81
N GLU A 868 15.83 0.97 10.67
CA GLU A 868 15.18 1.65 9.55
C GLU A 868 13.80 2.19 9.95
N SER A 869 12.98 1.36 10.60
CA SER A 869 11.70 1.76 11.19
C SER A 869 11.83 2.95 12.14
N ARG A 870 12.92 3.03 12.93
CA ARG A 870 13.18 4.18 13.81
C ARG A 870 13.58 5.44 13.04
N GLN A 871 14.27 5.32 11.90
CA GLN A 871 14.55 6.46 11.03
C GLN A 871 13.26 6.98 10.38
N LEU A 872 12.31 6.08 10.07
CA LEU A 872 11.02 6.42 9.46
C LEU A 872 9.91 6.70 10.48
N GLU A 873 10.22 6.74 11.78
CA GLU A 873 9.25 6.95 12.85
C GLU A 873 8.51 8.29 12.66
N VAL A 874 7.20 8.27 12.90
CA VAL A 874 6.38 9.47 13.03
C VAL A 874 5.68 9.41 14.38
N LYS A 875 5.82 10.46 15.19
CA LYS A 875 5.03 10.63 16.41
C LYS A 875 4.08 11.79 16.24
N ALA A 876 2.84 11.57 16.66
CA ALA A 876 1.82 12.60 16.74
C ALA A 876 1.54 12.93 18.19
N ARG A 877 1.34 14.22 18.49
CA ARG A 877 0.94 14.72 19.80
C ARG A 877 -0.18 15.76 19.65
N TRP A 878 -1.28 15.55 20.36
CA TRP A 878 -2.38 16.50 20.47
C TRP A 878 -2.37 17.09 21.88
N THR A 879 -2.37 18.41 21.98
CA THR A 879 -2.42 19.15 23.26
C THR A 879 -3.59 20.11 23.26
N LEU A 880 -4.45 20.02 24.28
CA LEU A 880 -5.60 20.90 24.43
C LEU A 880 -5.16 22.27 24.97
N ASP A 881 -5.58 23.37 24.33
CA ASP A 881 -5.33 24.75 24.80
C ASP A 881 -6.31 25.17 25.92
N GLN A 882 -6.76 24.22 26.74
CA GLN A 882 -7.55 24.48 27.94
C GLN A 882 -6.99 23.71 29.13
N VAL A 883 -6.98 24.36 30.30
CA VAL A 883 -6.62 23.71 31.55
C VAL A 883 -7.81 22.94 32.08
N LEU A 884 -7.64 21.64 32.27
CA LEU A 884 -8.58 20.78 32.96
C LEU A 884 -8.10 20.51 34.38
N ALA A 885 -9.00 20.68 35.35
CA ALA A 885 -8.80 20.33 36.77
C ALA A 885 -9.73 19.19 37.21
N THR A 886 -10.44 18.58 36.27
CA THR A 886 -11.39 17.48 36.45
C THR A 886 -10.95 16.28 35.62
N PRO A 887 -11.38 15.06 35.96
CA PRO A 887 -11.25 13.93 35.05
C PRO A 887 -11.95 14.20 33.72
N ALA A 888 -11.41 13.65 32.64
CA ALA A 888 -12.05 13.65 31.33
C ALA A 888 -11.90 12.29 30.65
N GLU A 889 -12.91 11.90 29.88
CA GLU A 889 -12.74 10.81 28.92
C GLU A 889 -11.88 11.28 27.75
N VAL A 890 -11.00 10.40 27.29
CA VAL A 890 -10.15 10.65 26.12
C VAL A 890 -10.60 9.72 25.00
N TRP A 891 -10.89 10.30 23.84
CA TRP A 891 -11.29 9.56 22.65
C TRP A 891 -10.37 9.89 21.48
N VAL A 892 -10.08 8.91 20.63
CA VAL A 892 -9.25 9.09 19.43
C VAL A 892 -10.04 8.72 18.18
N ASN A 893 -9.88 9.47 17.08
CA ASN A 893 -10.56 9.17 15.83
C ASN A 893 -9.79 8.12 15.01
N ARG A 894 -10.53 7.20 14.41
CA ARG A 894 -10.05 6.25 13.41
C ARG A 894 -10.84 6.43 12.10
N PRO A 895 -10.18 6.86 11.01
CA PRO A 895 -10.80 6.95 9.70
C PRO A 895 -11.18 5.60 9.09
N LYS A 896 -12.30 5.57 8.36
CA LYS A 896 -12.86 4.42 7.62
C LYS A 896 -11.91 3.93 6.54
N ALA A 897 -11.19 4.84 5.89
CA ALA A 897 -10.25 4.52 4.83
C ALA A 897 -9.14 3.55 5.30
N LEU A 898 -8.87 3.50 6.61
CA LEU A 898 -7.88 2.63 7.24
C LEU A 898 -8.50 1.53 8.12
N GLU A 899 -9.77 1.16 7.88
CA GLU A 899 -10.51 0.21 8.72
C GLU A 899 -9.93 -1.21 8.75
N ASN A 900 -9.11 -1.59 7.77
CA ASN A 900 -8.44 -2.88 7.70
C ASN A 900 -7.10 -2.94 8.45
N SER A 901 -6.52 -1.79 8.83
CA SER A 901 -5.39 -1.77 9.77
C SER A 901 -5.90 -1.92 11.19
N ASN A 902 -6.11 -3.17 11.61
CA ASN A 902 -6.71 -3.52 12.90
C ASN A 902 -5.70 -3.75 14.03
N LEU A 903 -4.41 -3.48 13.79
CA LEU A 903 -3.37 -3.60 14.81
C LEU A 903 -3.66 -2.63 15.95
N ALA A 904 -3.68 -3.14 17.17
CA ALA A 904 -3.90 -2.31 18.35
C ALA A 904 -2.68 -1.41 18.60
N MET A 905 -2.90 -0.13 18.89
CA MET A 905 -1.83 0.86 19.06
C MET A 905 -1.78 1.43 20.46
N ASP A 906 -0.58 1.68 20.96
CA ASP A 906 -0.34 2.23 22.29
C ASP A 906 -0.31 3.76 22.26
N TYR A 907 -1.30 4.38 22.90
CA TYR A 907 -1.36 5.82 23.12
C TYR A 907 -0.83 6.17 24.50
N VAL A 908 -0.10 7.27 24.62
CA VAL A 908 0.36 7.82 25.89
C VAL A 908 -0.46 9.05 26.25
N VAL A 909 -1.20 8.98 27.35
CA VAL A 909 -2.01 10.07 27.91
C VAL A 909 -1.26 10.72 29.06
N ASP A 910 -0.96 12.02 28.96
CA ASP A 910 -0.29 12.76 30.02
C ASP A 910 -1.31 13.17 31.09
N THR A 911 -1.38 12.40 32.18
CA THR A 911 -2.34 12.62 33.27
C THR A 911 -1.74 13.44 34.41
N ALA A 912 -2.59 13.89 35.34
CA ALA A 912 -2.16 14.53 36.59
C ALA A 912 -1.25 13.65 37.47
N ASN A 913 -1.28 12.33 37.27
CA ASN A 913 -0.48 11.36 38.03
C ASN A 913 0.76 10.88 37.24
N GLY A 914 1.06 11.51 36.09
CA GLY A 914 2.10 11.11 35.16
C GLY A 914 1.55 10.43 33.89
N PRO A 915 2.41 10.16 32.89
CA PRO A 915 2.00 9.54 31.64
C PRO A 915 1.44 8.13 31.85
N GLN A 916 0.35 7.79 31.17
CA GLN A 916 -0.24 6.45 31.15
C GLN A 916 -0.34 5.93 29.72
N THR A 917 0.20 4.72 29.49
CA THR A 917 0.06 4.02 28.21
C THR A 917 -1.23 3.23 28.17
N VAL A 918 -1.99 3.40 27.09
CA VAL A 918 -3.26 2.70 26.85
C VAL A 918 -3.29 2.15 25.43
N THR A 919 -3.52 0.85 25.33
CA THR A 919 -3.68 0.15 24.05
C THR A 919 -5.09 0.36 23.50
N ALA A 920 -5.21 1.09 22.39
CA ALA A 920 -6.45 1.27 21.65
C ALA A 920 -6.79 0.00 20.86
N GLN A 921 -7.94 -0.60 21.17
CA GLN A 921 -8.49 -1.73 20.41
C GLN A 921 -9.48 -1.21 19.36
N TYR A 922 -9.44 -1.76 18.15
CA TYR A 922 -10.22 -1.27 17.00
C TYR A 922 -11.31 -2.25 16.54
N PRO A 923 -12.48 -2.33 17.22
CA PRO A 923 -13.56 -3.22 16.79
C PRO A 923 -14.42 -2.63 15.65
N GLY A 924 -14.46 -3.32 14.51
CA GLY A 924 -15.47 -3.16 13.44
C GLY A 924 -15.20 -2.07 12.38
N LEU A 925 -16.24 -1.77 11.57
CA LEU A 925 -16.19 -0.98 10.32
C LEU A 925 -16.63 0.50 10.47
N GLY A 926 -16.06 1.42 9.68
CA GLY A 926 -16.43 2.85 9.59
C GLY A 926 -15.55 3.86 10.36
N ASP A 927 -15.77 5.16 10.13
CA ASP A 927 -15.17 6.26 10.92
C ASP A 927 -15.65 6.14 12.37
N LYS A 928 -14.73 6.11 13.34
CA LYS A 928 -15.10 5.90 14.75
C LYS A 928 -14.25 6.70 15.72
N TRP A 929 -14.92 7.12 16.79
CA TRP A 929 -14.27 7.54 18.02
C TRP A 929 -14.05 6.33 18.93
N ILE A 930 -12.81 6.11 19.32
CA ILE A 930 -12.37 5.03 20.20
C ILE A 930 -12.10 5.62 21.58
N ASN A 931 -12.82 5.15 22.60
CA ASN A 931 -12.62 5.59 23.98
C ASN A 931 -11.38 4.90 24.57
N LEU A 932 -10.38 5.69 24.98
CA LEU A 932 -9.18 5.20 25.66
C LEU A 932 -9.40 5.03 27.17
N GLY A 933 -10.39 5.70 27.74
CA GLY A 933 -10.72 5.66 29.15
C GLY A 933 -10.92 7.05 29.76
N THR A 934 -11.06 7.08 31.08
CA THR A 934 -11.20 8.31 31.87
C THR A 934 -9.91 8.57 32.66
N PHE A 935 -9.36 9.77 32.54
CA PHE A 935 -8.08 10.14 33.14
C PHE A 935 -8.20 11.42 33.96
N PRO A 936 -7.50 11.54 35.11
CA PRO A 936 -7.45 12.77 35.88
C PRO A 936 -6.50 13.77 35.21
N PHE A 937 -6.94 15.02 35.05
CA PHE A 937 -6.11 16.12 34.54
C PHE A 937 -6.00 17.25 35.56
N ASN A 938 -4.83 17.89 35.62
CA ASN A 938 -4.54 19.07 36.42
C ASN A 938 -3.56 19.97 35.67
N GLY A 939 -3.99 20.46 34.51
CA GLY A 939 -3.14 21.10 33.52
C GLY A 939 -3.75 21.03 32.14
N ARG A 940 -2.94 21.27 31.11
CA ARG A 940 -3.34 21.10 29.71
C ARG A 940 -3.19 19.63 29.33
N PRO A 941 -4.30 18.91 29.04
CA PRO A 941 -4.24 17.51 28.62
C PRO A 941 -3.45 17.35 27.32
N SER A 942 -2.71 16.25 27.21
CA SER A 942 -2.08 15.84 25.95
C SER A 942 -2.09 14.33 25.77
N VAL A 943 -2.15 13.93 24.50
CA VAL A 943 -2.12 12.53 24.07
C VAL A 943 -1.08 12.41 22.97
N SER A 944 -0.29 11.34 22.97
CA SER A 944 0.68 11.07 21.91
C SER A 944 0.65 9.61 21.48
N VAL A 945 1.10 9.35 20.26
CA VAL A 945 1.22 8.01 19.67
C VAL A 945 2.42 7.96 18.74
N SER A 946 3.09 6.81 18.66
CA SER A 946 4.19 6.54 17.74
C SER A 946 3.73 5.57 16.65
N SER A 947 4.30 5.69 15.45
CA SER A 947 4.18 4.69 14.39
C SER A 947 5.03 3.43 14.63
N LEU A 948 5.73 3.29 15.76
CA LEU A 948 6.45 2.08 16.12
C LEU A 948 5.60 1.10 16.93
N HIS A 949 5.79 -0.19 16.67
CA HIS A 949 5.13 -1.27 17.40
C HIS A 949 6.13 -2.37 17.79
N GLU A 950 5.95 -2.97 18.96
CA GLU A 950 6.90 -3.97 19.52
C GLU A 950 6.75 -5.37 18.87
N ALA A 951 5.54 -5.75 18.47
CA ALA A 951 5.30 -7.05 17.86
C ALA A 951 5.53 -7.03 16.34
N SER A 952 6.07 -8.12 15.81
CA SER A 952 6.18 -8.36 14.37
C SER A 952 4.83 -8.64 13.71
N PHE A 953 4.65 -8.15 12.49
CA PHE A 953 3.47 -8.34 11.65
C PHE A 953 3.90 -8.79 10.24
N ALA A 954 3.00 -9.43 9.50
CA ALA A 954 3.32 -10.05 8.21
C ALA A 954 3.03 -9.17 6.99
N THR A 955 2.17 -8.18 7.16
CA THR A 955 1.98 -7.02 6.29
C THR A 955 2.11 -5.81 7.17
N THR A 956 2.54 -4.67 6.63
CA THR A 956 2.69 -3.46 7.45
C THR A 956 1.36 -2.73 7.55
N PRO A 957 0.73 -2.69 8.74
CA PRO A 957 -0.46 -1.89 8.94
C PRO A 957 -0.10 -0.40 8.92
N LYS A 958 -1.11 0.45 8.81
CA LYS A 958 -0.98 1.91 8.84
C LYS A 958 -1.63 2.46 10.10
N ILE A 959 -1.06 3.56 10.61
CA ILE A 959 -1.64 4.35 11.69
C ILE A 959 -2.14 5.69 11.14
N ALA A 960 -3.33 6.10 11.58
CA ALA A 960 -3.89 7.41 11.30
C ALA A 960 -3.58 8.39 12.45
N PHE A 961 -3.28 9.63 12.10
CA PHE A 961 -3.17 10.77 12.98
C PHE A 961 -4.26 11.77 12.55
N ASP A 962 -5.41 11.69 13.20
CA ASP A 962 -6.60 12.48 12.90
C ASP A 962 -6.91 13.39 14.11
N ALA A 963 -7.82 13.00 15.00
CA ALA A 963 -8.26 13.88 16.08
C ALA A 963 -8.34 13.20 17.45
N VAL A 964 -8.19 14.00 18.50
CA VAL A 964 -8.35 13.59 19.90
C VAL A 964 -9.44 14.45 20.56
N ALA A 965 -10.40 13.80 21.22
CA ALA A 965 -11.44 14.47 21.97
C ALA A 965 -11.26 14.29 23.48
N PHE A 966 -11.34 15.39 24.22
CA PHE A 966 -11.41 15.42 25.67
C PHE A 966 -12.85 15.73 26.09
N VAL A 967 -13.47 14.83 26.84
CA VAL A 967 -14.84 14.99 27.35
C VAL A 967 -14.76 15.15 28.88
N PRO A 968 -14.77 16.39 29.41
CA PRO A 968 -14.74 16.60 30.85
C PRO A 968 -15.91 15.90 31.53
N ALA A 969 -15.64 15.25 32.67
CA ALA A 969 -16.68 14.79 33.55
C ALA A 969 -17.57 15.97 33.94
N GLN A 970 -18.88 15.78 33.99
CA GLN A 970 -19.78 16.85 34.41
C GLN A 970 -19.37 17.35 35.80
N ALA A 971 -19.13 18.66 35.90
CA ALA A 971 -18.80 19.34 37.14
C ALA A 971 -19.79 18.87 38.23
N SER A 972 -19.27 18.34 39.33
CA SER A 972 -20.12 18.11 40.49
C SER A 972 -20.58 19.47 40.99
N ASN A 973 -21.88 19.65 41.16
CA ASN A 973 -22.42 20.76 41.94
C ASN A 973 -22.09 20.63 43.44
N GLY A 974 -21.48 19.52 43.87
CA GLY A 974 -21.05 19.25 45.24
C GLY A 974 -19.65 19.80 45.56
N LYS A 975 -19.46 20.24 46.81
CA LYS A 975 -18.13 20.59 47.35
C LYS A 975 -17.25 19.34 47.42
N VAL A 976 -15.98 19.47 47.08
CA VAL A 976 -15.01 18.35 47.15
C VAL A 976 -14.44 18.27 48.56
N ALA A 977 -14.37 17.06 49.12
CA ALA A 977 -13.83 16.83 50.45
C ALA A 977 -12.88 15.63 50.49
N LYS A 978 -11.89 15.75 51.35
CA LYS A 978 -11.11 14.64 51.89
C LYS A 978 -11.85 14.05 53.08
N ILE A 979 -12.15 12.76 53.03
CA ILE A 979 -12.96 12.07 54.04
C ILE A 979 -12.03 11.17 54.87
N THR A 980 -11.99 11.35 56.18
CA THR A 980 -11.11 10.57 57.08
C THR A 980 -11.90 9.76 58.11
N SER A 981 -11.45 8.54 58.38
CA SER A 981 -12.04 7.63 59.36
C SER A 981 -11.71 8.04 60.80
N HIS A 982 -12.22 7.28 61.77
CA HIS A 982 -11.84 7.40 63.19
C HIS A 982 -10.32 7.30 63.42
N ALA A 983 -9.58 6.59 62.55
CA ALA A 983 -8.14 6.39 62.62
C ALA A 983 -7.31 7.52 61.94
N ASN A 984 -7.96 8.60 61.48
CA ASN A 984 -7.34 9.68 60.70
C ASN A 984 -6.71 9.20 59.37
N LEU A 985 -7.20 8.07 58.85
CA LEU A 985 -6.85 7.54 57.53
C LEU A 985 -7.93 7.94 56.51
N CYS A 986 -7.53 8.14 55.27
CA CYS A 986 -8.38 8.61 54.19
C CYS A 986 -9.20 7.50 53.55
N LEU A 987 -10.47 7.81 53.29
CA LEU A 987 -11.32 7.03 52.41
C LEU A 987 -10.82 7.14 50.97
N ALA A 988 -10.42 6.02 50.38
CA ALA A 988 -10.04 5.97 48.97
C ALA A 988 -10.36 4.60 48.37
N PRO A 989 -10.53 4.50 47.04
CA PRO A 989 -10.50 3.22 46.35
C PRO A 989 -9.17 2.50 46.60
N GLN A 990 -9.22 1.18 46.78
CA GLN A 990 -8.05 0.34 46.95
C GLN A 990 -7.09 0.54 45.77
N ASN A 991 -5.81 0.76 46.07
CA ASN A 991 -4.74 1.00 45.10
C ASN A 991 -5.02 2.13 44.09
N ASN A 992 -5.84 3.11 44.46
CA ASN A 992 -6.28 4.19 43.57
C ASN A 992 -6.98 3.70 42.29
N GLY A 993 -7.54 2.48 42.32
CA GLY A 993 -8.23 1.90 41.16
C GLY A 993 -9.38 2.77 40.69
N VAL A 994 -9.64 2.78 39.39
CA VAL A 994 -10.69 3.61 38.75
C VAL A 994 -11.89 2.81 38.24
N ASP A 995 -11.82 1.48 38.31
CA ASP A 995 -12.86 0.57 37.85
C ASP A 995 -14.02 0.42 38.83
N SER A 996 -15.17 0.01 38.31
CA SER A 996 -16.30 -0.42 39.14
C SER A 996 -15.96 -1.71 39.88
N GLY A 997 -16.41 -1.87 41.12
CA GLY A 997 -16.12 -3.04 41.95
C GLY A 997 -14.86 -2.91 42.80
N VAL A 998 -14.03 -1.89 42.60
CA VAL A 998 -12.87 -1.62 43.46
C VAL A 998 -13.36 -1.25 44.87
N ALA A 999 -12.88 -2.00 45.87
CA ALA A 999 -13.24 -1.79 47.26
C ALA A 999 -12.79 -0.41 47.77
N ALA A 1000 -13.63 0.22 48.58
CA ALA A 1000 -13.24 1.38 49.36
C ALA A 1000 -12.46 0.91 50.60
N VAL A 1001 -11.33 1.54 50.88
CA VAL A 1001 -10.46 1.24 52.03
C VAL A 1001 -10.15 2.53 52.79
N GLN A 1002 -9.70 2.40 54.04
CA GLN A 1002 -8.97 3.48 54.69
C GLN A 1002 -7.46 3.33 54.40
N ARG A 1003 -6.77 4.41 54.03
CA ARG A 1003 -5.32 4.39 53.80
C ARG A 1003 -4.62 5.67 54.25
N ALA A 1004 -3.29 5.68 54.26
CA ALA A 1004 -2.53 6.88 54.50
C ALA A 1004 -2.94 7.97 53.49
N CYS A 1005 -3.11 9.18 54.00
CA CYS A 1005 -3.55 10.30 53.20
C CYS A 1005 -2.36 10.89 52.41
N THR A 1006 -2.47 10.93 51.08
CA THR A 1006 -1.39 11.27 50.14
C THR A 1006 -1.62 12.59 49.40
N GLY A 1007 -2.84 13.13 49.41
CA GLY A 1007 -3.21 14.35 48.68
C GLY A 1007 -3.63 14.11 47.21
N ASP A 1008 -3.59 12.86 46.74
CA ASP A 1008 -4.00 12.50 45.37
C ASP A 1008 -5.51 12.65 45.13
N PHE A 1009 -5.96 12.47 43.88
CA PHE A 1009 -7.38 12.54 43.55
C PHE A 1009 -8.21 11.39 44.12
N ALA A 1010 -7.59 10.26 44.45
CA ALA A 1010 -8.32 9.05 44.87
C ALA A 1010 -8.85 9.17 46.31
N GLU A 1011 -8.28 10.05 47.13
CA GLU A 1011 -8.82 10.40 48.45
C GLU A 1011 -9.81 11.58 48.45
N LYS A 1012 -10.04 12.20 47.29
CA LYS A 1012 -10.96 13.33 47.13
C LYS A 1012 -12.32 12.84 46.63
N TRP A 1013 -13.37 13.29 47.31
CA TRP A 1013 -14.74 12.90 47.00
C TRP A 1013 -15.60 14.15 46.83
N ALA A 1014 -16.24 14.30 45.67
CA ALA A 1014 -17.33 15.25 45.49
C ALA A 1014 -18.53 14.80 46.33
N VAL A 1015 -18.94 15.68 47.25
CA VAL A 1015 -20.06 15.47 48.18
C VAL A 1015 -21.30 16.15 47.58
N ASN A 1016 -22.14 15.38 46.90
CA ASN A 1016 -23.33 15.92 46.24
C ASN A 1016 -24.55 15.79 47.15
N TRP A 1017 -25.17 16.92 47.52
CA TRP A 1017 -26.41 16.93 48.30
C TRP A 1017 -27.61 16.60 47.41
N LEU A 1018 -28.44 15.64 47.85
CA LEU A 1018 -29.63 15.21 47.11
C LEU A 1018 -30.95 15.71 47.68
N GLY A 1019 -30.96 16.19 48.93
CA GLY A 1019 -32.19 16.56 49.64
C GLY A 1019 -32.26 16.02 51.06
N THR A 1020 -33.49 15.91 51.57
CA THR A 1020 -33.82 15.33 52.89
C THR A 1020 -34.89 14.24 52.74
N HIS A 1021 -34.85 13.21 53.57
CA HIS A 1021 -35.93 12.23 53.70
C HIS A 1021 -36.24 11.94 55.17
N ILE A 1022 -37.39 11.32 55.42
CA ILE A 1022 -37.76 10.80 56.73
C ILE A 1022 -37.27 9.35 56.83
N GLY A 1023 -36.36 9.09 57.77
CA GLY A 1023 -35.84 7.76 58.03
C GLY A 1023 -36.87 6.83 58.70
N PRO A 1024 -36.57 5.53 58.84
CA PRO A 1024 -37.49 4.53 59.40
C PRO A 1024 -37.96 4.82 60.83
N ASN A 1025 -37.20 5.64 61.58
CA ASN A 1025 -37.48 6.07 62.95
C ASN A 1025 -38.22 7.42 63.03
N GLY A 1026 -38.72 7.94 61.91
CA GLY A 1026 -39.43 9.23 61.84
C GLY A 1026 -38.53 10.47 61.88
N GLN A 1027 -37.20 10.31 61.90
CA GLN A 1027 -36.27 11.45 61.94
C GLN A 1027 -35.89 11.92 60.53
N GLN A 1028 -35.77 13.24 60.36
CA GLN A 1028 -35.26 13.84 59.13
C GLN A 1028 -33.76 13.52 58.97
N ARG A 1029 -33.39 13.02 57.79
CA ARG A 1029 -32.03 12.64 57.40
C ARG A 1029 -31.61 13.39 56.13
N HIS A 1030 -30.36 13.81 56.06
CA HIS A 1030 -29.77 14.50 54.91
C HIS A 1030 -29.15 13.48 53.95
N LEU A 1031 -29.53 13.49 52.67
CA LEU A 1031 -28.99 12.55 51.67
C LEU A 1031 -27.85 13.15 50.86
N TYR A 1032 -26.87 12.29 50.60
CA TYR A 1032 -25.71 12.60 49.79
C TYR A 1032 -25.36 11.44 48.84
N THR A 1033 -24.68 11.77 47.74
CA THR A 1033 -23.81 10.81 47.03
C THR A 1033 -22.36 11.27 47.13
N PHE A 1034 -21.45 10.30 47.20
CA PHE A 1034 -20.02 10.55 47.19
C PHE A 1034 -19.48 10.05 45.86
N ARG A 1035 -18.99 10.96 45.02
CA ARG A 1035 -18.34 10.62 43.76
C ARG A 1035 -16.83 10.81 43.92
N ASN A 1036 -16.05 9.80 43.59
CA ASN A 1036 -14.61 9.87 43.67
C ASN A 1036 -14.06 10.76 42.56
N GLU A 1037 -13.15 11.67 42.90
CA GLU A 1037 -12.59 12.64 41.94
C GLU A 1037 -11.45 12.04 41.08
N ASN A 1038 -10.96 10.83 41.39
CA ASN A 1038 -10.02 10.11 40.53
C ASN A 1038 -10.74 9.26 39.47
N SER A 1039 -11.82 8.59 39.86
CA SER A 1039 -12.50 7.61 39.00
C SER A 1039 -13.81 8.09 38.37
N GLY A 1040 -14.36 9.21 38.84
CA GLY A 1040 -15.70 9.68 38.45
C GLY A 1040 -16.85 8.79 38.94
N LYS A 1041 -16.57 7.74 39.73
CA LYS A 1041 -17.55 6.73 40.19
C LYS A 1041 -18.11 7.05 41.57
N CYS A 1042 -19.30 6.55 41.86
CA CYS A 1042 -20.00 6.76 43.11
C CYS A 1042 -19.74 5.64 44.12
N LEU A 1043 -19.66 6.00 45.40
CA LEU A 1043 -19.52 5.07 46.51
C LEU A 1043 -20.81 4.26 46.69
N GLU A 1044 -20.68 2.93 46.71
CA GLU A 1044 -21.78 1.99 46.55
C GLU A 1044 -21.65 0.79 47.51
N VAL A 1045 -22.80 0.23 47.90
CA VAL A 1045 -22.89 -1.15 48.41
C VAL A 1045 -23.31 -2.09 47.26
N PRO A 1046 -22.49 -3.08 46.89
CA PRO A 1046 -22.73 -3.91 45.71
C PRO A 1046 -24.02 -4.71 45.83
N ASN A 1047 -24.68 -4.94 44.68
CA ASN A 1047 -25.81 -5.84 44.52
C ASN A 1047 -26.99 -5.54 45.48
N ASN A 1048 -27.16 -4.29 45.90
CA ASN A 1048 -28.18 -3.87 46.88
C ASN A 1048 -28.15 -4.68 48.20
N ARG A 1049 -26.97 -5.19 48.60
CA ARG A 1049 -26.83 -5.96 49.84
C ARG A 1049 -27.29 -5.15 51.06
N THR A 1050 -27.81 -5.88 52.04
CA THR A 1050 -28.38 -5.34 53.29
C THR A 1050 -27.84 -6.02 54.55
N ASP A 1051 -26.87 -6.92 54.39
CA ASP A 1051 -26.26 -7.67 55.47
C ASP A 1051 -25.04 -6.96 56.08
N VAL A 1052 -24.80 -7.18 57.38
CA VAL A 1052 -23.64 -6.65 58.09
C VAL A 1052 -22.36 -7.28 57.53
N GLY A 1053 -21.37 -6.45 57.20
CA GLY A 1053 -20.12 -6.88 56.57
C GLY A 1053 -20.15 -6.80 55.04
N ALA A 1054 -21.27 -6.40 54.41
CA ALA A 1054 -21.28 -6.12 52.98
C ALA A 1054 -20.22 -5.04 52.64
N PRO A 1055 -19.35 -5.27 51.64
CA PRO A 1055 -18.28 -4.34 51.32
C PRO A 1055 -18.84 -3.03 50.75
N VAL A 1056 -18.13 -1.94 50.96
CA VAL A 1056 -18.36 -0.69 50.23
C VAL A 1056 -17.32 -0.60 49.11
N GLN A 1057 -17.75 -0.26 47.91
CA GLN A 1057 -16.94 -0.18 46.70
C GLN A 1057 -17.30 1.08 45.89
N GLN A 1058 -16.67 1.29 44.75
CA GLN A 1058 -17.12 2.28 43.77
C GLN A 1058 -17.80 1.64 42.55
N ALA A 1059 -18.74 2.35 41.93
CA ALA A 1059 -19.39 1.95 40.68
C ALA A 1059 -19.90 3.17 39.89
N ASN A 1060 -20.30 2.97 38.63
CA ASN A 1060 -20.91 4.04 37.82
C ASN A 1060 -22.06 4.72 38.58
N CYS A 1061 -22.08 6.05 38.58
CA CYS A 1061 -23.07 6.84 39.31
C CYS A 1061 -24.47 6.69 38.70
N VAL A 1062 -25.45 6.26 39.49
CA VAL A 1062 -26.86 6.14 39.09
C VAL A 1062 -27.72 6.96 40.06
N SER A 1063 -28.32 8.04 39.58
CA SER A 1063 -29.03 9.03 40.43
C SER A 1063 -30.21 8.44 41.22
N SER A 1064 -30.87 7.40 40.71
CA SER A 1064 -32.00 6.71 41.35
C SER A 1064 -31.60 5.54 42.26
N ALA A 1065 -30.32 5.17 42.32
CA ALA A 1065 -29.88 3.96 43.02
C ALA A 1065 -29.73 4.19 44.53
N PHE A 1066 -30.63 3.61 45.33
CA PHE A 1066 -30.62 3.79 46.79
C PHE A 1066 -29.38 3.19 47.49
N ASN A 1067 -28.74 2.20 46.89
CA ASN A 1067 -27.49 1.62 47.39
C ASN A 1067 -26.26 2.53 47.17
N GLN A 1068 -26.39 3.62 46.41
CA GLN A 1068 -25.36 4.66 46.24
C GLN A 1068 -25.66 5.94 47.03
N GLN A 1069 -26.79 5.97 47.77
CA GLN A 1069 -27.23 7.13 48.52
C GLN A 1069 -26.96 6.93 50.01
N TRP A 1070 -26.35 7.95 50.62
CA TRP A 1070 -25.85 7.90 52.00
C TRP A 1070 -26.53 8.98 52.83
N SER A 1071 -27.04 8.58 54.00
CA SER A 1071 -27.88 9.43 54.84
C SER A 1071 -27.23 9.74 56.18
N SER A 1072 -27.15 11.02 56.53
CA SER A 1072 -26.63 11.49 57.81
C SER A 1072 -27.74 12.08 58.68
N GLY A 1073 -27.60 11.97 60.00
CA GLY A 1073 -28.48 12.62 60.98
C GLY A 1073 -28.26 14.13 61.09
N SER A 1074 -27.22 14.67 60.48
CA SER A 1074 -26.90 16.11 60.47
C SER A 1074 -26.38 16.54 59.10
N PRO A 1075 -26.54 17.82 58.72
CA PRO A 1075 -25.93 18.32 57.50
C PRO A 1075 -24.40 18.29 57.63
N ILE A 1076 -23.71 17.98 56.54
CA ILE A 1076 -22.25 18.07 56.50
C ILE A 1076 -21.86 19.56 56.52
N LEU A 1077 -21.32 20.04 57.65
CA LEU A 1077 -20.84 21.41 57.84
C LEU A 1077 -19.33 21.52 57.56
N ASP A 1078 -18.89 22.70 57.11
CA ASP A 1078 -17.56 22.95 56.50
C ASP A 1078 -16.33 22.77 57.43
N ILE A 1079 -16.48 22.44 58.72
CA ILE A 1079 -15.31 22.20 59.59
C ILE A 1079 -15.62 21.26 60.77
N ASN A 1080 -14.85 20.16 60.86
CA ASN A 1080 -14.73 19.25 62.02
C ASN A 1080 -15.99 18.52 62.52
N GLY A 1081 -17.08 18.51 61.74
CA GLY A 1081 -18.28 17.72 62.05
C GLY A 1081 -18.02 16.21 61.92
N LYS A 1082 -18.13 15.47 63.05
CA LYS A 1082 -18.18 14.00 63.07
C LYS A 1082 -19.54 13.56 62.49
N ASN A 1083 -19.54 12.86 61.35
CA ASN A 1083 -20.76 12.37 60.71
C ASN A 1083 -20.73 10.85 60.59
N ASP A 1084 -21.91 10.25 60.59
CA ASP A 1084 -22.17 8.85 60.34
C ASP A 1084 -23.13 8.73 59.15
N PHE A 1085 -22.87 7.77 58.27
CA PHE A 1085 -23.65 7.61 57.04
C PHE A 1085 -24.31 6.25 56.98
N ALA A 1086 -25.64 6.24 57.12
CA ALA A 1086 -26.45 5.07 56.84
C ALA A 1086 -26.75 5.00 55.34
N ASN A 1087 -26.45 3.87 54.72
CA ASN A 1087 -26.85 3.60 53.34
C ASN A 1087 -28.38 3.57 53.23
N ARG A 1088 -28.96 4.30 52.27
CA ARG A 1088 -30.42 4.47 52.15
C ARG A 1088 -31.16 3.14 51.91
N ASN A 1089 -30.55 2.21 51.19
CA ASN A 1089 -31.17 0.92 50.86
C ASN A 1089 -31.25 -0.03 52.08
N SER A 1090 -30.20 -0.08 52.88
CA SER A 1090 -30.06 -1.08 53.97
C SER A 1090 -30.29 -0.52 55.38
N GLY A 1091 -30.13 0.78 55.58
CA GLY A 1091 -30.10 1.40 56.91
C GLY A 1091 -28.82 1.11 57.73
N LEU A 1092 -27.89 0.31 57.20
CA LEU A 1092 -26.59 0.02 57.83
C LEU A 1092 -25.58 1.13 57.55
N TYR A 1093 -24.59 1.27 58.43
CA TYR A 1093 -23.67 2.40 58.42
C TYR A 1093 -22.36 2.07 57.72
N MET A 1094 -21.85 3.03 56.95
CA MET A 1094 -20.49 3.00 56.40
C MET A 1094 -19.49 3.06 57.56
N GLY A 1095 -18.63 2.04 57.69
CA GLY A 1095 -17.63 2.04 58.76
C GLY A 1095 -16.54 1.00 58.61
N ILE A 1096 -15.64 0.99 59.59
CA ILE A 1096 -14.47 0.12 59.68
C ILE A 1096 -14.70 -0.90 60.79
N ALA A 1097 -14.91 -2.17 60.43
CA ALA A 1097 -15.17 -3.19 61.44
C ALA A 1097 -14.00 -3.40 62.40
N GLY A 1098 -14.35 -3.79 63.63
CA GLY A 1098 -13.37 -4.07 64.69
C GLY A 1098 -12.55 -2.86 65.14
N CYS A 1099 -12.87 -1.63 64.72
CA CYS A 1099 -12.07 -0.44 65.00
C CYS A 1099 -10.61 -0.58 64.53
N ASN A 1100 -10.40 -1.32 63.44
CA ASN A 1100 -9.08 -1.55 62.89
C ASN A 1100 -8.48 -0.22 62.41
N THR A 1101 -7.22 0.05 62.75
CA THR A 1101 -6.48 1.27 62.40
C THR A 1101 -5.45 1.04 61.28
N THR A 1102 -5.39 -0.16 60.72
CA THR A 1102 -4.41 -0.55 59.71
C THR A 1102 -4.77 0.04 58.33
N PRO A 1103 -3.83 0.70 57.63
CA PRO A 1103 -4.01 1.09 56.23
C PRO A 1103 -4.35 -0.11 55.34
N GLY A 1104 -5.24 0.07 54.37
CA GLY A 1104 -5.76 -0.98 53.51
C GLY A 1104 -6.97 -1.72 54.09
N THR A 1105 -7.40 -1.42 55.33
CA THR A 1105 -8.61 -2.04 55.89
C THR A 1105 -9.84 -1.66 55.05
N PRO A 1106 -10.66 -2.64 54.61
CA PRO A 1106 -11.88 -2.38 53.86
C PRO A 1106 -12.92 -1.58 54.64
N VAL A 1107 -13.64 -0.72 53.93
CA VAL A 1107 -14.87 -0.09 54.39
C VAL A 1107 -16.02 -1.04 54.08
N GLN A 1108 -16.90 -1.22 55.06
CA GLN A 1108 -18.04 -2.12 54.95
C GLN A 1108 -19.25 -1.57 55.68
N GLN A 1109 -20.39 -2.21 55.48
CA GLN A 1109 -21.60 -1.95 56.24
C GLN A 1109 -21.48 -2.55 57.64
N ILE A 1110 -21.70 -1.73 58.67
CA ILE A 1110 -21.71 -2.16 60.07
C ILE A 1110 -22.92 -1.62 60.81
N THR A 1111 -23.22 -2.22 61.96
CA THR A 1111 -24.24 -1.71 62.89
C THR A 1111 -23.76 -0.40 63.53
N TYR A 1112 -24.70 0.47 63.87
CA TYR A 1112 -24.40 1.68 64.62
C TYR A 1112 -23.97 1.36 66.06
N GLY A 1113 -23.12 2.20 66.65
CA GLY A 1113 -22.81 2.16 68.08
C GLY A 1113 -21.56 1.39 68.49
N GLN A 1114 -20.76 0.89 67.54
CA GLN A 1114 -19.44 0.35 67.86
C GLN A 1114 -18.46 1.48 68.19
N ILE A 1115 -18.10 1.62 69.47
CA ILE A 1115 -17.20 2.66 70.00
C ILE A 1115 -15.74 2.21 69.87
N CYS A 1116 -14.88 3.04 69.29
CA CYS A 1116 -13.45 2.73 69.09
C CYS A 1116 -12.54 3.42 70.11
N ASN A 1117 -12.86 4.66 70.46
CA ASN A 1117 -12.23 5.42 71.53
C ASN A 1117 -13.22 6.48 72.05
N ASN A 1118 -12.83 7.24 73.09
CA ASN A 1118 -13.68 8.26 73.73
C ASN A 1118 -14.15 9.37 72.75
N ASP A 1119 -13.61 9.41 71.54
CA ASP A 1119 -13.84 10.47 70.56
C ASP A 1119 -14.35 10.00 69.20
N ALA A 1120 -14.58 8.70 68.96
CA ALA A 1120 -15.06 8.21 67.67
C ALA A 1120 -15.64 6.79 67.70
N ASN A 1121 -16.68 6.58 66.88
CA ASN A 1121 -17.22 5.27 66.55
C ASN A 1121 -16.56 4.73 65.28
N ALA A 1122 -16.70 3.43 65.05
CA ALA A 1122 -16.27 2.75 63.82
C ALA A 1122 -16.94 3.33 62.55
N THR A 1123 -18.07 4.02 62.72
CA THR A 1123 -18.87 4.68 61.67
C THR A 1123 -18.59 6.19 61.52
N THR A 1124 -17.65 6.74 62.30
CA THR A 1124 -17.37 8.17 62.30
C THR A 1124 -16.46 8.56 61.13
N TRP A 1125 -16.93 9.51 60.33
CA TRP A 1125 -16.21 10.13 59.22
C TRP A 1125 -16.09 11.64 59.41
N ARG A 1126 -14.92 12.20 59.10
CA ARG A 1126 -14.62 13.64 59.19
C ARG A 1126 -14.30 14.17 57.79
N PHE A 1127 -14.81 15.37 57.50
CA PHE A 1127 -14.67 16.02 56.19
C PHE A 1127 -13.74 17.22 56.30
N VAL A 1128 -12.78 17.28 55.39
CA VAL A 1128 -11.97 18.47 55.12
C VAL A 1128 -12.29 18.88 53.69
N PHE A 1129 -13.11 19.92 53.53
CA PHE A 1129 -13.41 20.45 52.21
C PHE A 1129 -12.16 21.10 51.63
N VAL A 1130 -11.86 20.74 50.38
CA VAL A 1130 -10.74 21.30 49.63
C VAL A 1130 -11.30 22.40 48.72
N SER A 1131 -10.64 23.56 48.74
CA SER A 1131 -10.97 24.73 47.92
C SER A 1131 -10.58 24.52 46.47
#